data_AF-A0A4R8MMW8-F1
#
_entry.id   AF-A0A4R8MMW8-F1
#
_cell.length_a   1.000
_cell.length_b   1.000
_cell.length_c   1.000
_cell.angle_alpha   90.00
_cell.angle_beta   90.00
_cell.angle_gamma   90.00
#
_symmetry.space_group_name_H-M   'P 1'
#
loop_
_entity.id
_entity.type
_entity.pdbx_description
1 polymer ?
#
loop_
_entity_poly.entity_id
_entity_poly.type
_entity_poly.pdbx_seq_one_letter_code
_entity_poly.pdbx_strand_id
1 'polypeptide(L)'
;MMNKDNFYKYDLYTLERIYPERLFVQELETFSSLNESIIPFIQQVSDLLHTSIKENENVDIKKINLPNINEELDEFLADNPLYTSYSKNNISDFVFKKFVSRIFMKDGQNNQTHVILDYIHSWLERKLALSIVKDSRFNSLEVLKLLIDKTEMLRSFHIDLLENIPKEWVIKNKEDWTSVKVSPDKLLDPIRTYDREFINQYEITLLELPMENIWKYVQEATKNSDNIMLNHEFNFLSSVLIRTDIFLWIEFWDNLNLPIIQDCVFFSLFDFPPDVYLQLVSTLTDKEVFIKSNLKVLLLILAHNYFEASNKLTQRFSIYEDFERKNERNAYIFEKGIEKQKEWLEERKINYEILIQKLNVKLSNSEVEEWIFSYKPRTNNRRFKLDTIYNSEIELLTETYKKKSTNRLSFDLESFNLQKFNFYVKVIKENENKEVSSALLEAMTIFVSSERFFWDRTFSEPYWSALKDLGFVISQQENPIQIAKELIIKFKSIHQGWNPFKIDYSPIMKESFICSGVALLFENESAFRDKNEKAFFFKELLNHILMQDRFSQIDSSEYYQVPLRLLFLVANQLFPDVKEFCEITLIDDYDHFYSLLAILTIDKIPLLEISKDRFKARIESDFLLLKRQLKNRNQMDKIQELEKMIESLEIDRSDGKAN
;
A
#
# COMPACT_ATOMS: atom_id res chain seq x y z
N MET A 1 23.82 -10.96 19.36
CA MET A 1 23.77 -11.05 17.89
C MET A 1 22.43 -10.52 17.41
N MET A 2 22.36 -9.56 16.48
CA MET A 2 21.07 -9.06 15.99
C MET A 2 20.32 -10.19 15.26
N ASN A 3 19.25 -10.71 15.85
CA ASN A 3 18.38 -11.67 15.17
C ASN A 3 17.54 -10.95 14.09
N LYS A 4 17.15 -11.71 13.07
CA LYS A 4 16.27 -11.32 11.97
C LYS A 4 15.03 -10.55 12.46
N ASP A 5 14.41 -11.01 13.53
CA ASP A 5 13.21 -10.40 14.11
C ASP A 5 13.38 -8.91 14.43
N ASN A 6 14.58 -8.47 14.83
CA ASN A 6 14.80 -7.06 15.17
C ASN A 6 14.68 -6.15 13.94
N PHE A 7 15.15 -6.61 12.78
CA PHE A 7 15.05 -5.85 11.53
C PHE A 7 13.63 -5.85 10.97
N TYR A 8 12.81 -6.83 11.35
CA TYR A 8 11.41 -6.90 10.93
C TYR A 8 10.54 -5.98 11.79
N LYS A 9 10.91 -5.81 13.06
CA LYS A 9 10.22 -4.98 14.05
C LYS A 9 10.60 -3.50 13.95
N TYR A 10 11.89 -3.19 13.88
CA TYR A 10 12.40 -1.83 14.10
C TYR A 10 13.03 -1.22 12.85
N ASP A 11 12.83 0.10 12.67
CA ASP A 11 13.54 0.88 11.66
C ASP A 11 15.00 1.14 12.06
N LEU A 12 15.79 1.68 11.12
CA LEU A 12 17.21 1.97 11.34
C LEU A 12 17.46 2.82 12.60
N TYR A 13 16.70 3.90 12.79
CA TYR A 13 16.89 4.83 13.91
C TYR A 13 16.55 4.18 15.26
N THR A 14 15.51 3.36 15.28
CA THR A 14 15.12 2.59 16.47
C THR A 14 16.17 1.53 16.78
N LEU A 15 16.73 0.86 15.77
CA LEU A 15 17.83 -0.08 15.94
C LEU A 15 19.11 0.59 16.44
N GLU A 16 19.45 1.78 15.93
CA GLU A 16 20.59 2.57 16.41
C GLU A 16 20.49 2.90 17.90
N ARG A 17 19.26 3.10 18.41
CA ARG A 17 19.03 3.37 19.84
C ARG A 17 18.96 2.10 20.68
N ILE A 18 18.14 1.13 20.28
CA ILE A 18 17.82 -0.06 21.10
C ILE A 18 18.97 -1.07 21.09
N TYR A 19 19.77 -1.12 20.02
CA TYR A 19 20.81 -2.13 19.92
C TYR A 19 21.94 -1.95 20.95
N PRO A 20 22.54 -0.75 21.12
CA PRO A 20 23.54 -0.53 22.16
C PRO A 20 22.97 -0.74 23.57
N GLU A 21 21.72 -0.31 23.80
CA GLU A 21 21.00 -0.55 25.06
C GLU A 21 20.91 -2.05 25.39
N ARG A 22 20.46 -2.87 24.43
CA ARG A 22 20.36 -4.33 24.62
C ARG A 22 21.70 -5.00 24.85
N LEU A 23 22.75 -4.59 24.13
CA LEU A 23 24.10 -5.12 24.36
C LEU A 23 24.59 -4.80 25.76
N PHE A 24 24.37 -3.58 26.22
CA PHE A 24 24.73 -3.16 27.57
C PHE A 24 23.95 -3.94 28.64
N VAL A 25 22.63 -4.10 28.47
CA VAL A 25 21.81 -4.90 29.38
C VAL A 25 22.30 -6.35 29.43
N GLN A 26 22.62 -6.96 28.28
CA GLN A 26 23.17 -8.32 28.22
C GLN A 26 24.53 -8.43 28.90
N GLU A 27 25.39 -7.43 28.74
CA GLU A 27 26.68 -7.37 29.43
C GLU A 27 26.49 -7.33 30.94
N LEU A 28 25.59 -6.47 31.46
CA LEU A 28 25.24 -6.43 32.88
C LEU A 28 24.69 -7.77 33.41
N GLU A 29 23.99 -8.54 32.58
CA GLU A 29 23.49 -9.87 32.95
C GLU A 29 24.60 -10.91 33.15
N THR A 30 25.81 -10.69 32.62
CA THR A 30 26.93 -11.63 32.79
C THR A 30 27.65 -11.51 34.13
N PHE A 31 27.46 -10.40 34.87
CA PHE A 31 28.14 -10.17 36.14
C PHE A 31 27.34 -10.72 37.33
N SER A 32 27.71 -11.91 37.81
CA SER A 32 26.95 -12.60 38.86
C SER A 32 26.83 -11.80 40.16
N SER A 33 27.91 -11.15 40.61
CA SER A 33 27.93 -10.35 41.85
C SER A 33 26.95 -9.18 41.80
N LEU A 34 26.94 -8.43 40.69
CA LEU A 34 26.01 -7.32 40.46
C LEU A 34 24.56 -7.80 40.41
N ASN A 35 24.31 -8.95 39.78
CA ASN A 35 22.95 -9.51 39.71
C ASN A 35 22.48 -10.01 41.09
N GLU A 36 23.37 -10.62 41.88
CA GLU A 36 23.06 -11.09 43.24
C GLU A 36 22.73 -9.93 44.19
N SER A 37 23.44 -8.80 44.08
CA SER A 37 23.26 -7.65 44.97
C SER A 37 21.91 -6.94 44.80
N ILE A 38 21.28 -7.02 43.63
CA ILE A 38 19.97 -6.38 43.36
C ILE A 38 18.75 -7.29 43.54
N ILE A 39 18.92 -8.61 43.68
CA ILE A 39 17.80 -9.55 43.85
C ILE A 39 16.88 -9.17 45.01
N PRO A 40 17.39 -8.86 46.23
CA PRO A 40 16.53 -8.50 47.36
C PRO A 40 15.70 -7.25 47.08
N PHE A 41 16.27 -6.27 46.37
CA PHE A 41 15.58 -5.05 45.97
C PHE A 41 14.46 -5.34 44.97
N ILE A 42 14.72 -6.13 43.92
CA ILE A 42 13.71 -6.50 42.92
C ILE A 42 12.57 -7.31 43.57
N GLN A 43 12.90 -8.20 44.51
CA GLN A 43 11.89 -8.93 45.29
C GLN A 43 11.05 -7.98 46.14
N GLN A 44 11.67 -7.06 46.87
CA GLN A 44 10.96 -6.04 47.67
C GLN A 44 10.01 -5.20 46.80
N VAL A 45 10.45 -4.75 45.62
CA VAL A 45 9.62 -3.99 44.69
C VAL A 45 8.45 -4.82 44.17
N SER A 46 8.68 -6.10 43.82
CA SER A 46 7.63 -7.03 43.40
C SER A 46 6.58 -7.25 44.50
N ASP A 47 7.02 -7.46 45.74
CA ASP A 47 6.14 -7.63 46.90
C ASP A 47 5.25 -6.41 47.13
N LEU A 48 5.85 -5.21 47.05
CA LEU A 48 5.13 -3.94 47.20
C LEU A 48 4.16 -3.68 46.04
N LEU A 49 4.53 -4.06 44.81
CA LEU A 49 3.63 -4.01 43.65
C LEU A 49 2.41 -4.90 43.87
N HIS A 50 2.63 -6.16 44.24
CA HIS A 50 1.52 -7.09 44.50
C HIS A 50 0.61 -6.59 45.64
N THR A 51 1.21 -6.08 46.73
CA THR A 51 0.45 -5.52 47.86
C THR A 51 -0.35 -4.29 47.44
N SER A 52 0.26 -3.36 46.70
CA SER A 52 -0.43 -2.17 46.18
C SER A 52 -1.56 -2.52 45.21
N ILE A 53 -1.41 -3.59 44.41
CA ILE A 53 -2.48 -4.08 43.52
C ILE A 53 -3.62 -4.68 44.34
N LYS A 54 -3.31 -5.53 45.32
CA LYS A 54 -4.32 -6.26 46.11
C LYS A 54 -5.08 -5.35 47.08
N GLU A 55 -4.39 -4.43 47.72
CA GLU A 55 -4.93 -3.60 48.81
C GLU A 55 -5.29 -2.18 48.35
N ASN A 56 -4.94 -1.82 47.11
CA ASN A 56 -5.08 -0.48 46.54
C ASN A 56 -4.44 0.63 47.40
N GLU A 57 -3.34 0.28 48.09
CA GLU A 57 -2.62 1.19 48.97
C GLU A 57 -1.48 1.93 48.24
N ASN A 58 -1.22 3.15 48.69
CA ASN A 58 -0.07 3.94 48.27
C ASN A 58 1.19 3.46 48.98
N VAL A 59 2.25 3.19 48.21
CA VAL A 59 3.53 2.73 48.74
C VAL A 59 4.38 3.94 49.14
N ASP A 60 4.83 3.96 50.40
CA ASP A 60 5.82 4.94 50.87
C ASP A 60 7.22 4.53 50.38
N ILE A 61 7.64 5.14 49.27
CA ILE A 61 8.92 4.84 48.61
C ILE A 61 10.14 5.09 49.50
N LYS A 62 10.01 5.91 50.56
CA LYS A 62 11.12 6.20 51.49
C LYS A 62 11.49 5.02 52.38
N LYS A 63 10.61 4.02 52.48
CA LYS A 63 10.81 2.79 53.26
C LYS A 63 11.45 1.65 52.45
N ILE A 64 11.69 1.87 51.15
CA ILE A 64 12.31 0.88 50.27
C ILE A 64 13.82 0.92 50.49
N ASN A 65 14.43 -0.24 50.71
CA ASN A 65 15.85 -0.34 50.95
C ASN A 65 16.57 -0.29 49.59
N LEU A 66 17.22 0.84 49.30
CA LEU A 66 17.94 1.02 48.05
C LEU A 66 19.32 0.36 48.16
N PRO A 67 19.68 -0.55 47.23
CA PRO A 67 20.99 -1.15 47.24
C PRO A 67 22.04 -0.10 46.82
N ASN A 68 23.27 -0.27 47.30
CA ASN A 68 24.42 0.51 46.89
C ASN A 68 25.31 -0.40 46.03
N ILE A 69 25.23 -0.24 44.71
CA ILE A 69 25.99 -1.04 43.73
C ILE A 69 27.14 -0.24 43.10
N ASN A 70 27.54 0.89 43.68
CA ASN A 70 28.54 1.75 43.04
C ASN A 70 29.91 1.07 42.91
N GLU A 71 30.31 0.27 43.90
CA GLU A 71 31.60 -0.45 43.85
C GLU A 71 31.60 -1.48 42.71
N GLU A 72 30.50 -2.23 42.56
CA GLU A 72 30.31 -3.17 41.46
C GLU A 72 30.22 -2.44 40.11
N LEU A 73 29.46 -1.35 40.02
CA LEU A 73 29.38 -0.57 38.78
C LEU A 73 30.73 0.04 38.39
N ASP A 74 31.52 0.53 39.36
CA ASP A 74 32.87 1.05 39.13
C ASP A 74 33.82 -0.06 38.67
N GLU A 75 33.76 -1.25 39.28
CA GLU A 75 34.56 -2.40 38.86
C GLU A 75 34.29 -2.81 37.40
N PHE A 76 33.02 -2.77 36.98
CA PHE A 76 32.61 -3.27 35.66
C PHE A 76 32.54 -2.21 34.55
N LEU A 77 32.29 -0.95 34.90
CA LEU A 77 32.06 0.13 33.93
C LEU A 77 33.15 1.21 33.93
N ALA A 78 34.24 1.05 34.69
CA ALA A 78 35.35 2.02 34.76
C ALA A 78 35.90 2.42 33.38
N ASP A 79 35.95 1.49 32.43
CA ASP A 79 36.44 1.75 31.07
C ASP A 79 35.32 2.15 30.09
N ASN A 80 34.05 2.16 30.53
CA ASN A 80 32.94 2.52 29.67
C ASN A 80 32.85 4.06 29.51
N PRO A 81 32.96 4.60 28.29
CA PRO A 81 32.95 6.06 28.06
C PRO A 81 31.64 6.74 28.48
N LEU A 82 30.51 6.04 28.41
CA LEU A 82 29.21 6.55 28.82
C LEU A 82 29.13 6.66 30.35
N TYR A 83 29.74 5.71 31.06
CA TYR A 83 29.81 5.70 32.53
C TYR A 83 30.76 6.78 33.05
N THR A 84 31.99 6.84 32.53
CA THR A 84 33.01 7.83 32.94
C THR A 84 32.62 9.28 32.66
N SER A 85 31.81 9.52 31.61
CA SER A 85 31.28 10.86 31.31
C SER A 85 30.26 11.39 32.32
N TYR A 86 29.67 10.52 33.15
CA TYR A 86 28.70 10.86 34.20
C TYR A 86 29.36 11.38 35.50
N SER A 87 30.52 12.03 35.42
CA SER A 87 31.47 12.38 36.50
C SER A 87 30.97 13.09 37.80
N LYS A 88 29.67 13.11 38.15
CA LYS A 88 29.14 13.59 39.44
C LYS A 88 28.00 12.70 39.98
N ASN A 89 28.22 12.21 41.20
CA ASN A 89 27.25 11.63 42.17
C ASN A 89 26.80 10.17 41.96
N ASN A 90 26.63 9.49 43.10
CA ASN A 90 26.10 8.15 43.34
C ASN A 90 24.99 7.75 42.33
N ILE A 91 25.38 7.06 41.25
CA ILE A 91 24.48 6.57 40.20
C ILE A 91 23.44 5.64 40.81
N SER A 92 23.87 4.75 41.73
CA SER A 92 23.01 3.79 42.42
C SER A 92 21.79 4.48 43.05
N ASP A 93 22.02 5.47 43.91
CA ASP A 93 20.94 6.17 44.63
C ASP A 93 19.94 6.82 43.67
N PHE A 94 20.43 7.44 42.60
CA PHE A 94 19.57 8.10 41.62
C PHE A 94 18.72 7.11 40.80
N VAL A 95 19.35 6.08 40.23
CA VAL A 95 18.66 5.09 39.38
C VAL A 95 17.60 4.35 40.20
N PHE A 96 17.92 3.86 41.40
CA PHE A 96 16.93 3.13 42.21
C PHE A 96 15.79 4.03 42.69
N LYS A 97 16.07 5.27 43.13
CA LYS A 97 15.02 6.24 43.49
C LYS A 97 14.10 6.54 42.32
N LYS A 98 14.67 6.79 41.13
CA LYS A 98 13.89 7.14 39.95
C LYS A 98 13.05 5.95 39.46
N PHE A 99 13.62 4.75 39.44
CA PHE A 99 12.91 3.50 39.10
C PHE A 99 11.66 3.31 39.98
N VAL A 100 11.82 3.39 41.30
CA VAL A 100 10.71 3.25 42.27
C VAL A 100 9.69 4.39 42.13
N SER A 101 10.15 5.63 41.93
CA SER A 101 9.27 6.79 41.75
C SER A 101 8.43 6.69 40.47
N ARG A 102 8.98 6.12 39.39
CA ARG A 102 8.24 5.87 38.14
C ARG A 102 7.11 4.88 38.34
N ILE A 103 7.29 3.87 39.20
CA ILE A 103 6.28 2.86 39.52
C ILE A 103 5.21 3.42 40.46
N PHE A 104 5.60 3.97 41.61
CA PHE A 104 4.64 4.27 42.69
C PHE A 104 4.20 5.73 42.76
N MET A 105 4.92 6.66 42.13
CA MET A 105 4.57 8.09 42.11
C MET A 105 4.22 8.61 40.71
N LYS A 106 4.30 7.78 39.67
CA LYS A 106 4.09 8.16 38.26
C LYS A 106 4.86 9.43 37.87
N ASP A 107 6.11 9.54 38.34
CA ASP A 107 7.00 10.71 38.20
C ASP A 107 7.56 10.90 36.76
N GLY A 108 6.74 10.63 35.74
CA GLY A 108 7.05 10.81 34.32
C GLY A 108 8.15 9.91 33.76
N GLN A 109 8.56 10.19 32.53
CA GLN A 109 9.66 9.49 31.84
C GLN A 109 11.04 9.88 32.41
N ASN A 110 12.09 9.17 32.00
CA ASN A 110 13.46 9.54 32.34
C ASN A 110 13.79 10.92 31.74
N ASN A 111 13.78 11.99 32.54
CA ASN A 111 14.39 13.27 32.19
C ASN A 111 15.92 13.19 32.36
N GLN A 112 16.55 12.20 31.76
CA GLN A 112 17.95 11.88 32.02
C GLN A 112 18.82 12.38 30.87
N THR A 113 19.62 13.39 31.17
CA THR A 113 20.60 14.00 30.24
C THR A 113 21.66 12.99 29.76
N HIS A 114 21.75 11.80 30.38
CA HIS A 114 22.79 10.81 30.14
C HIS A 114 22.23 9.42 29.80
N VAL A 115 22.62 8.91 28.64
CA VAL A 115 22.18 7.63 28.04
C VAL A 115 22.44 6.42 28.96
N ILE A 116 23.52 6.44 29.75
CA ILE A 116 23.88 5.33 30.65
C ILE A 116 22.78 5.02 31.67
N LEU A 117 22.06 6.05 32.13
CA LEU A 117 21.00 5.90 33.12
C LEU A 117 19.77 5.19 32.54
N ASP A 118 19.45 5.46 31.27
CA ASP A 118 18.39 4.76 30.54
C ASP A 118 18.72 3.26 30.41
N TYR A 119 19.99 2.93 30.14
CA TYR A 119 20.38 1.53 29.97
C TYR A 119 20.32 0.75 31.29
N ILE A 120 20.75 1.35 32.41
CA ILE A 120 20.63 0.72 33.74
C ILE A 120 19.14 0.58 34.13
N HIS A 121 18.30 1.58 33.82
CA HIS A 121 16.87 1.47 34.04
C HIS A 121 16.23 0.33 33.24
N SER A 122 16.57 0.17 31.96
CA SER A 122 16.07 -0.94 31.15
C SER A 122 16.52 -2.30 31.68
N TRP A 123 17.73 -2.40 32.23
CA TRP A 123 18.17 -3.59 32.95
C TRP A 123 17.31 -3.87 34.20
N LEU A 124 17.03 -2.86 35.04
CA LEU A 124 16.16 -3.03 36.22
C LEU A 124 14.72 -3.39 35.84
N GLU A 125 14.18 -2.75 34.81
CA GLU A 125 12.85 -3.03 34.24
C GLU A 125 12.76 -4.49 33.79
N ARG A 126 13.76 -4.99 33.06
CA ARG A 126 13.86 -6.40 32.66
C ARG A 126 13.93 -7.34 33.85
N LYS A 127 14.76 -7.04 34.86
CA LYS A 127 14.85 -7.86 36.07
C LYS A 127 13.53 -7.95 36.82
N LEU A 128 12.80 -6.83 36.90
CA LEU A 128 11.47 -6.82 37.49
C LEU A 128 10.47 -7.66 36.69
N ALA A 129 10.44 -7.53 35.36
CA ALA A 129 9.56 -8.32 34.49
C ALA A 129 9.80 -9.83 34.67
N LEU A 130 11.07 -10.27 34.63
CA LEU A 130 11.45 -11.66 34.83
C LEU A 130 11.14 -12.16 36.25
N SER A 131 11.25 -11.31 37.27
CA SER A 131 10.88 -11.64 38.65
C SER A 131 9.37 -11.88 38.77
N ILE A 132 8.56 -11.00 38.17
CA ILE A 132 7.09 -11.09 38.16
C ILE A 132 6.62 -12.36 37.44
N VAL A 133 7.19 -12.66 36.28
CA VAL A 133 6.86 -13.88 35.51
C VAL A 133 7.13 -15.17 36.30
N LYS A 134 8.13 -15.17 37.18
CA LYS A 134 8.45 -16.32 38.04
C LYS A 134 7.56 -16.40 39.29
N ASP A 135 6.85 -15.34 39.60
CA ASP A 135 6.03 -15.23 40.79
C ASP A 135 4.57 -15.58 40.50
N SER A 136 4.15 -16.74 41.00
CA SER A 136 2.79 -17.26 40.82
C SER A 136 1.68 -16.34 41.33
N ARG A 137 1.98 -15.36 42.21
CA ARG A 137 0.99 -14.38 42.67
C ARG A 137 0.47 -13.46 41.56
N PHE A 138 1.23 -13.29 40.48
CA PHE A 138 0.88 -12.44 39.33
C PHE A 138 0.23 -13.21 38.18
N ASN A 139 -0.07 -14.50 38.34
CA ASN A 139 -0.52 -15.35 37.23
C ASN A 139 -1.97 -15.11 36.74
N SER A 140 -2.73 -14.26 37.44
CA SER A 140 -4.12 -13.96 37.07
C SER A 140 -4.21 -12.73 36.17
N LEU A 141 -5.11 -12.77 35.20
CA LEU A 141 -5.28 -11.68 34.25
C LEU A 141 -5.72 -10.37 34.95
N GLU A 142 -6.54 -10.45 35.99
CA GLU A 142 -6.96 -9.28 36.78
C GLU A 142 -5.77 -8.56 37.42
N VAL A 143 -4.84 -9.32 38.02
CA VAL A 143 -3.61 -8.77 38.59
C VAL A 143 -2.71 -8.18 37.51
N LEU A 144 -2.58 -8.85 36.35
CA LEU A 144 -1.78 -8.36 35.22
C LEU A 144 -2.31 -7.04 34.65
N LYS A 145 -3.64 -6.86 34.55
CA LYS A 145 -4.24 -5.59 34.10
C LYS A 145 -3.83 -4.43 35.01
N LEU A 146 -4.00 -4.61 36.31
CA LEU A 146 -3.61 -3.59 37.30
C LEU A 146 -2.10 -3.36 37.34
N LEU A 147 -1.31 -4.42 37.11
CA LEU A 147 0.15 -4.30 37.01
C LEU A 147 0.56 -3.41 35.83
N ILE A 148 -0.04 -3.58 34.66
CA ILE A 148 0.25 -2.75 33.47
C ILE A 148 -0.07 -1.28 33.77
N ASP A 149 -1.21 -0.98 34.39
CA ASP A 149 -1.59 0.38 34.76
C ASP A 149 -0.62 1.03 35.76
N LYS A 150 -0.11 0.24 36.72
CA LYS A 150 0.88 0.69 37.71
C LYS A 150 2.28 0.85 37.10
N THR A 151 2.56 0.15 36.00
CA THR A 151 3.87 0.15 35.32
C THR A 151 3.82 0.85 33.97
N GLU A 152 2.79 1.66 33.68
CA GLU A 152 2.58 2.31 32.37
C GLU A 152 3.80 3.12 31.89
N MET A 153 4.60 3.61 32.84
CA MET A 153 5.81 4.39 32.59
C MET A 153 7.04 3.54 32.23
N LEU A 154 7.00 2.21 32.39
CA LEU A 154 8.11 1.29 32.22
C LEU A 154 8.05 0.54 30.87
N ARG A 155 8.62 1.13 29.83
CA ARG A 155 8.54 0.60 28.47
C ARG A 155 9.25 -0.74 28.30
N SER A 156 10.48 -0.87 28.79
CA SER A 156 11.28 -2.09 28.65
C SER A 156 10.65 -3.23 29.46
N PHE A 157 10.09 -2.89 30.62
CA PHE A 157 9.33 -3.82 31.45
C PHE A 157 8.16 -4.44 30.68
N HIS A 158 7.34 -3.67 29.95
CA HIS A 158 6.23 -4.24 29.18
C HIS A 158 6.70 -5.16 28.06
N ILE A 159 7.78 -4.79 27.36
CA ILE A 159 8.36 -5.62 26.30
C ILE A 159 8.83 -6.96 26.87
N ASP A 160 9.65 -6.93 27.94
CA ASP A 160 10.15 -8.14 28.58
C ASP A 160 9.01 -8.95 29.23
N LEU A 161 7.98 -8.30 29.80
CA LEU A 161 6.81 -8.99 30.34
C LEU A 161 6.06 -9.76 29.24
N LEU A 162 5.73 -9.10 28.13
CA LEU A 162 5.05 -9.71 26.99
C LEU A 162 5.84 -10.89 26.38
N GLU A 163 7.18 -10.78 26.36
CA GLU A 163 8.06 -11.82 25.81
C GLU A 163 8.21 -13.05 26.71
N ASN A 164 7.90 -12.92 28.01
CA ASN A 164 8.18 -13.97 28.99
C ASN A 164 6.94 -14.55 29.69
N ILE A 165 5.72 -14.05 29.44
CA ILE A 165 4.50 -14.64 30.02
C ILE A 165 4.40 -16.14 29.66
N PRO A 166 4.30 -17.06 30.65
CA PRO A 166 4.28 -18.48 30.40
C PRO A 166 2.99 -18.91 29.68
N LYS A 167 3.14 -19.82 28.72
CA LYS A 167 1.99 -20.38 27.97
C LYS A 167 0.96 -21.03 28.90
N GLU A 168 1.42 -21.64 30.00
CA GLU A 168 0.58 -22.31 30.98
C GLU A 168 -0.37 -21.35 31.70
N TRP A 169 0.03 -20.08 31.92
CA TRP A 169 -0.83 -19.07 32.54
C TRP A 169 -2.04 -18.76 31.67
N VAL A 170 -1.80 -18.70 30.35
CA VAL A 170 -2.82 -18.41 29.34
C VAL A 170 -3.74 -19.63 29.15
N ILE A 171 -3.19 -20.83 28.97
CA ILE A 171 -3.99 -22.05 28.73
C ILE A 171 -4.91 -22.36 29.92
N LYS A 172 -4.40 -22.26 31.15
CA LYS A 172 -5.14 -22.65 32.36
C LYS A 172 -6.42 -21.82 32.55
N ASN A 173 -6.39 -20.56 32.15
CA ASN A 173 -7.49 -19.60 32.30
C ASN A 173 -7.96 -19.06 30.95
N LYS A 174 -7.95 -19.89 29.90
CA LYS A 174 -8.17 -19.44 28.51
C LYS A 174 -9.41 -18.55 28.31
N GLU A 175 -10.50 -18.83 29.04
CA GLU A 175 -11.75 -18.06 28.93
C GLU A 175 -11.55 -16.60 29.33
N ASP A 176 -10.72 -16.30 30.32
CA ASP A 176 -10.44 -14.93 30.74
C ASP A 176 -9.68 -14.14 29.67
N TRP A 177 -8.84 -14.83 28.89
CA TRP A 177 -8.02 -14.23 27.85
C TRP A 177 -8.77 -14.06 26.53
N THR A 178 -9.70 -14.96 26.19
CA THR A 178 -10.42 -14.93 24.90
C THR A 178 -11.81 -14.28 24.99
N SER A 179 -12.40 -14.19 26.18
CA SER A 179 -13.77 -13.68 26.37
C SER A 179 -13.86 -12.17 26.18
N VAL A 180 -14.60 -11.75 25.15
CA VAL A 180 -14.97 -10.35 24.93
C VAL A 180 -16.44 -10.15 25.33
N LYS A 181 -16.68 -9.70 26.57
CA LYS A 181 -18.02 -9.46 27.15
C LYS A 181 -18.26 -7.97 27.45
N VAL A 182 -17.73 -7.11 26.60
CA VAL A 182 -17.92 -5.66 26.71
C VAL A 182 -18.50 -5.12 25.41
N SER A 183 -19.15 -3.97 25.49
CA SER A 183 -19.66 -3.29 24.30
C SER A 183 -18.51 -2.82 23.39
N PRO A 184 -18.72 -2.72 22.06
CA PRO A 184 -17.66 -2.36 21.11
C PRO A 184 -16.91 -1.07 21.43
N ASP A 185 -17.61 -0.05 21.95
CA ASP A 185 -17.02 1.24 22.36
C ASP A 185 -15.98 1.08 23.48
N LYS A 186 -16.13 0.08 24.35
CA LYS A 186 -15.18 -0.21 25.44
C LYS A 186 -13.95 -0.97 24.96
N LEU A 187 -13.98 -1.57 23.77
CA LEU A 187 -12.82 -2.22 23.17
C LEU A 187 -11.78 -1.22 22.69
N LEU A 188 -12.21 0.01 22.41
CA LEU A 188 -11.43 0.99 21.67
C LEU A 188 -10.85 2.07 22.56
N ASP A 189 -9.71 2.61 22.13
CA ASP A 189 -9.07 3.75 22.78
C ASP A 189 -9.91 5.02 22.60
N PRO A 190 -10.33 5.66 23.71
CA PRO A 190 -11.19 6.85 23.67
C PRO A 190 -10.54 8.08 23.03
N ILE A 191 -9.21 8.15 22.94
CA ILE A 191 -8.46 9.30 22.42
C ILE A 191 -8.29 9.21 20.90
N ARG A 192 -8.18 7.98 20.37
CA ARG A 192 -7.91 7.74 18.95
C ARG A 192 -9.16 7.45 18.13
N THR A 193 -10.31 7.29 18.77
CA THR A 193 -11.58 7.04 18.08
C THR A 193 -12.18 8.36 17.57
N TYR A 194 -12.19 8.57 16.26
CA TYR A 194 -12.68 9.81 15.61
C TYR A 194 -14.16 10.10 15.89
N ASP A 195 -15.00 9.07 15.99
CA ASP A 195 -16.43 9.21 16.25
C ASP A 195 -17.01 7.97 16.97
N ARG A 196 -17.46 8.14 18.22
CA ARG A 196 -18.11 7.05 18.98
C ARG A 196 -19.53 6.78 18.52
N GLU A 197 -20.23 7.79 17.97
CA GLU A 197 -21.58 7.61 17.43
C GLU A 197 -21.55 6.73 16.18
N PHE A 198 -20.50 6.87 15.35
CA PHE A 198 -20.25 5.98 14.22
C PHE A 198 -20.19 4.50 14.63
N ILE A 199 -19.43 4.15 15.67
CA ILE A 199 -19.31 2.76 16.14
C ILE A 199 -20.65 2.24 16.67
N ASN A 200 -21.40 3.08 17.38
CA ASN A 200 -22.72 2.70 17.90
C ASN A 200 -23.74 2.43 16.77
N GLN A 201 -23.58 3.06 15.61
CA GLN A 201 -24.43 2.82 14.43
C GLN A 201 -23.82 1.83 13.43
N TYR A 202 -22.58 1.40 13.63
CA TYR A 202 -21.82 0.59 12.68
C TYR A 202 -22.50 -0.76 12.39
N GLU A 203 -23.10 -1.41 13.40
CA GLU A 203 -23.86 -2.65 13.20
C GLU A 203 -25.03 -2.46 12.23
N ILE A 204 -25.70 -1.30 12.28
CA ILE A 204 -26.80 -0.98 11.34
C ILE A 204 -26.22 -0.79 9.94
N THR A 205 -25.13 -0.02 9.81
CA THR A 205 -24.44 0.19 8.53
C THR A 205 -23.97 -1.13 7.91
N LEU A 206 -23.46 -2.07 8.71
CA LEU A 206 -23.04 -3.39 8.23
C LEU A 206 -24.19 -4.20 7.61
N LEU A 207 -25.40 -4.12 8.19
CA LEU A 207 -26.58 -4.80 7.65
C LEU A 207 -27.04 -4.24 6.30
N GLU A 208 -26.71 -2.99 6.02
CA GLU A 208 -27.02 -2.32 4.75
C GLU A 208 -25.97 -2.59 3.66
N LEU A 209 -24.80 -3.12 4.01
CA LEU A 209 -23.73 -3.40 3.04
C LEU A 209 -24.04 -4.69 2.24
N PRO A 210 -23.98 -4.64 0.89
CA PRO A 210 -24.19 -5.82 0.07
C PRO A 210 -23.04 -6.82 0.23
N MET A 211 -23.36 -8.09 0.49
CA MET A 211 -22.39 -9.19 0.62
C MET A 211 -22.15 -9.98 -0.68
N GLU A 212 -22.68 -9.51 -1.81
CA GLU A 212 -22.52 -10.14 -3.13
C GLU A 212 -21.03 -10.28 -3.51
N ASN A 213 -20.26 -9.22 -3.29
CA ASN A 213 -18.81 -9.21 -3.44
C ASN A 213 -18.16 -9.10 -2.06
N ILE A 214 -17.61 -10.22 -1.57
CA ILE A 214 -17.08 -10.30 -0.20
C ILE A 214 -15.91 -9.34 -0.01
N TRP A 215 -15.02 -9.20 -0.99
CA TRP A 215 -13.88 -8.29 -0.86
C TRP A 215 -14.32 -6.83 -0.76
N LYS A 216 -15.26 -6.39 -1.59
CA LYS A 216 -15.86 -5.06 -1.52
C LYS A 216 -16.55 -4.83 -0.17
N TYR A 217 -17.26 -5.84 0.34
CA TYR A 217 -17.81 -5.80 1.69
C TYR A 217 -16.71 -5.58 2.73
N VAL A 218 -15.60 -6.33 2.67
CA VAL A 218 -14.45 -6.14 3.57
C VAL A 218 -13.91 -4.72 3.48
N GLN A 219 -13.66 -4.21 2.27
CA GLN A 219 -13.12 -2.85 2.07
C GLN A 219 -14.00 -1.76 2.66
N GLU A 220 -15.33 -1.83 2.47
CA GLU A 220 -16.25 -0.84 3.04
C GLU A 220 -16.41 -1.03 4.56
N ALA A 221 -16.47 -2.28 5.03
CA ALA A 221 -16.59 -2.59 6.46
C ALA A 221 -15.35 -2.15 7.24
N THR A 222 -14.15 -2.24 6.68
CA THR A 222 -12.89 -1.90 7.37
C THR A 222 -12.34 -0.52 7.00
N LYS A 223 -13.00 0.25 6.12
CA LYS A 223 -12.53 1.54 5.60
C LYS A 223 -11.95 2.52 6.62
N ASN A 224 -12.49 2.52 7.84
CA ASN A 224 -12.11 3.44 8.91
C ASN A 224 -11.28 2.77 10.03
N SER A 225 -10.82 1.53 9.83
CA SER A 225 -10.07 0.78 10.84
C SER A 225 -8.76 1.47 11.23
N ASP A 226 -8.08 2.13 10.29
CA ASP A 226 -6.89 2.95 10.51
C ASP A 226 -7.09 4.07 11.55
N ASN A 227 -8.34 4.50 11.76
CA ASN A 227 -8.70 5.57 12.68
C ASN A 227 -9.22 5.05 14.04
N ILE A 228 -9.08 3.76 14.32
CA ILE A 228 -9.42 3.18 15.62
C ILE A 228 -8.28 2.28 16.12
N MET A 229 -8.21 2.10 17.42
CA MET A 229 -7.21 1.24 18.06
C MET A 229 -7.85 0.56 19.26
N LEU A 230 -7.44 -0.67 19.54
CA LEU A 230 -7.78 -1.33 20.79
C LEU A 230 -7.24 -0.50 21.97
N ASN A 231 -8.00 -0.48 23.07
CA ASN A 231 -7.51 0.08 24.32
C ASN A 231 -6.29 -0.72 24.84
N HIS A 232 -5.62 -0.20 25.88
CA HIS A 232 -4.41 -0.82 26.43
C HIS A 232 -4.62 -2.27 26.88
N GLU A 233 -5.77 -2.60 27.46
CA GLU A 233 -6.10 -3.95 27.94
C GLU A 233 -6.19 -4.96 26.78
N PHE A 234 -7.03 -4.69 25.78
CA PHE A 234 -7.23 -5.62 24.66
C PHE A 234 -6.02 -5.69 23.74
N ASN A 235 -5.27 -4.59 23.63
CA ASN A 235 -3.98 -4.57 22.94
C ASN A 235 -2.96 -5.49 23.64
N PHE A 236 -2.90 -5.45 24.98
CA PHE A 236 -2.06 -6.36 25.76
C PHE A 236 -2.48 -7.82 25.59
N LEU A 237 -3.79 -8.12 25.70
CA LEU A 237 -4.32 -9.47 25.49
C LEU A 237 -3.91 -10.04 24.12
N SER A 238 -4.17 -9.29 23.05
CA SER A 238 -3.77 -9.66 21.69
C SER A 238 -2.27 -9.94 21.59
N SER A 239 -1.45 -9.06 22.17
CA SER A 239 0.02 -9.14 22.12
C SER A 239 0.58 -10.37 22.84
N VAL A 240 -0.03 -10.78 23.96
CA VAL A 240 0.32 -12.01 24.67
C VAL A 240 -0.14 -13.24 23.91
N LEU A 241 -1.40 -13.24 23.46
CA LEU A 241 -2.03 -14.39 22.82
C LEU A 241 -1.31 -14.81 21.54
N ILE A 242 -0.99 -13.85 20.65
CA ILE A 242 -0.32 -14.16 19.37
C ILE A 242 1.05 -14.83 19.57
N ARG A 243 1.73 -14.57 20.69
CA ARG A 243 3.05 -15.12 21.02
C ARG A 243 2.97 -16.46 21.74
N THR A 244 1.93 -16.66 22.53
CA THR A 244 1.79 -17.84 23.41
C THR A 244 1.01 -18.96 22.74
N ASP A 245 -0.14 -18.66 22.14
CA ASP A 245 -0.99 -19.64 21.48
C ASP A 245 -1.84 -19.03 20.35
N ILE A 246 -1.55 -19.43 19.12
CA ILE A 246 -2.21 -18.92 17.92
C ILE A 246 -3.70 -19.27 17.86
N PHE A 247 -4.11 -20.41 18.43
CA PHE A 247 -5.52 -20.81 18.44
C PHE A 247 -6.32 -19.94 19.40
N LEU A 248 -5.77 -19.65 20.57
CA LEU A 248 -6.42 -18.74 21.52
C LEU A 248 -6.45 -17.30 20.98
N TRP A 249 -5.42 -16.88 20.23
CA TRP A 249 -5.47 -15.58 19.54
C TRP A 249 -6.59 -15.53 18.49
N ILE A 250 -6.76 -16.59 17.69
CA ILE A 250 -7.85 -16.68 16.72
C ILE A 250 -9.21 -16.66 17.43
N GLU A 251 -9.36 -17.38 18.55
CA GLU A 251 -10.58 -17.36 19.36
C GLU A 251 -10.90 -15.95 19.90
N PHE A 252 -9.88 -15.25 20.41
CA PHE A 252 -10.00 -13.87 20.85
C PHE A 252 -10.41 -12.94 19.69
N TRP A 253 -9.73 -13.06 18.54
CA TRP A 253 -9.99 -12.25 17.35
C TRP A 253 -11.39 -12.47 16.78
N ASP A 254 -11.85 -13.73 16.74
CA ASP A 254 -13.21 -14.08 16.34
C ASP A 254 -14.26 -13.47 17.29
N ASN A 255 -13.99 -13.48 18.61
CA ASN A 255 -14.89 -12.92 19.62
C ASN A 255 -15.03 -11.38 19.59
N LEU A 256 -14.22 -10.65 18.80
CA LEU A 256 -14.39 -9.21 18.61
C LEU A 256 -15.59 -8.85 17.72
N ASN A 257 -16.09 -9.82 16.94
CA ASN A 257 -17.31 -9.82 16.12
C ASN A 257 -17.40 -8.79 14.97
N LEU A 258 -16.89 -7.56 15.14
CA LEU A 258 -17.03 -6.47 14.17
C LEU A 258 -15.82 -6.43 13.22
N PRO A 259 -16.00 -6.47 11.89
CA PRO A 259 -14.90 -6.44 10.92
C PRO A 259 -13.93 -5.28 11.11
N ILE A 260 -14.42 -4.07 11.40
CA ILE A 260 -13.56 -2.90 11.65
C ILE A 260 -12.62 -3.10 12.85
N ILE A 261 -13.10 -3.76 13.92
CA ILE A 261 -12.31 -4.04 15.13
C ILE A 261 -11.39 -5.24 14.88
N GLN A 262 -11.88 -6.26 14.18
CA GLN A 262 -11.10 -7.41 13.75
C GLN A 262 -9.91 -6.98 12.87
N ASP A 263 -10.09 -5.99 12.00
CA ASP A 263 -9.01 -5.40 11.22
C ASP A 263 -8.05 -4.59 12.09
N CYS A 264 -8.55 -3.71 12.96
CA CYS A 264 -7.69 -2.86 13.79
C CYS A 264 -6.82 -3.63 14.79
N VAL A 265 -7.16 -4.88 15.14
CA VAL A 265 -6.32 -5.72 16.01
C VAL A 265 -4.94 -5.95 15.40
N PHE A 266 -4.81 -5.96 14.08
CA PHE A 266 -3.50 -6.10 13.44
C PHE A 266 -2.57 -4.90 13.72
N PHE A 267 -3.07 -3.75 14.21
CA PHE A 267 -2.21 -2.70 14.78
C PHE A 267 -1.46 -3.13 16.03
N SER A 268 -2.05 -4.01 16.85
CA SER A 268 -1.34 -4.60 18.00
C SER A 268 -0.13 -5.43 17.56
N LEU A 269 -0.14 -5.90 16.31
CA LEU A 269 0.93 -6.66 15.67
C LEU A 269 1.95 -5.75 14.95
N PHE A 270 2.09 -4.50 15.40
CA PHE A 270 3.00 -3.47 14.85
C PHE A 270 4.44 -3.99 14.56
N ASP A 271 4.82 -5.05 15.27
CA ASP A 271 6.06 -5.82 15.20
C ASP A 271 5.87 -7.16 14.45
N PHE A 272 5.66 -7.09 13.13
CA PHE A 272 5.26 -8.18 12.21
C PHE A 272 6.35 -9.24 11.92
N PRO A 273 6.16 -10.52 12.28
CA PRO A 273 6.87 -11.64 11.64
C PRO A 273 5.94 -12.23 10.55
N PRO A 274 6.39 -12.31 9.28
CA PRO A 274 5.61 -12.92 8.19
C PRO A 274 5.10 -14.33 8.53
N ASP A 275 5.91 -15.10 9.26
CA ASP A 275 5.58 -16.47 9.69
C ASP A 275 4.29 -16.55 10.51
N VAL A 276 3.97 -15.52 11.30
CA VAL A 276 2.74 -15.47 12.09
C VAL A 276 1.52 -15.42 11.18
N TYR A 277 1.56 -14.63 10.09
CA TYR A 277 0.46 -14.54 9.14
C TYR A 277 0.27 -15.84 8.37
N LEU A 278 1.39 -16.50 8.02
CA LEU A 278 1.35 -17.82 7.38
C LEU A 278 0.79 -18.90 8.31
N GLN A 279 1.10 -18.82 9.61
CA GLN A 279 0.50 -19.70 10.63
C GLN A 279 -0.99 -19.41 10.80
N LEU A 280 -1.40 -18.15 10.88
CA LEU A 280 -2.81 -17.74 10.99
C LEU A 280 -3.62 -18.24 9.79
N VAL A 281 -3.20 -17.97 8.55
CA VAL A 281 -3.91 -18.45 7.36
C VAL A 281 -3.94 -19.98 7.31
N SER A 282 -2.86 -20.65 7.69
CA SER A 282 -2.82 -22.12 7.74
C SER A 282 -3.81 -22.68 8.76
N THR A 283 -3.92 -22.04 9.92
CA THR A 283 -4.82 -22.46 10.99
C THR A 283 -6.28 -22.21 10.62
N LEU A 284 -6.60 -21.03 10.08
CA LEU A 284 -7.96 -20.67 9.63
C LEU A 284 -8.44 -21.51 8.44
N THR A 285 -7.52 -22.03 7.63
CA THR A 285 -7.86 -22.89 6.49
C THR A 285 -7.92 -24.38 6.84
N ASP A 286 -7.52 -24.74 8.06
CA ASP A 286 -7.72 -26.09 8.58
C ASP A 286 -9.21 -26.43 8.73
N LYS A 287 -9.56 -27.71 8.68
CA LYS A 287 -10.94 -28.19 8.84
C LYS A 287 -11.38 -28.27 10.29
N GLU A 288 -10.44 -28.32 11.22
CA GLU A 288 -10.71 -28.54 12.65
C GLU A 288 -11.05 -27.25 13.42
N VAL A 289 -10.81 -26.08 12.83
CA VAL A 289 -11.03 -24.79 13.50
C VAL A 289 -12.47 -24.33 13.27
N PHE A 290 -13.19 -24.11 14.37
CA PHE A 290 -14.52 -23.51 14.37
C PHE A 290 -14.42 -22.00 14.55
N ILE A 291 -15.04 -21.24 13.64
CA ILE A 291 -15.09 -19.78 13.64
C ILE A 291 -16.56 -19.35 13.60
N LYS A 292 -16.95 -18.44 14.50
CA LYS A 292 -18.31 -17.88 14.59
C LYS A 292 -18.55 -16.82 13.52
N SER A 293 -17.56 -15.96 13.28
CA SER A 293 -17.59 -14.92 12.26
C SER A 293 -17.55 -15.52 10.85
N ASN A 294 -17.78 -14.69 9.83
CA ASN A 294 -17.62 -15.11 8.44
C ASN A 294 -16.13 -15.38 8.14
N LEU A 295 -15.74 -16.66 8.04
CA LEU A 295 -14.37 -17.08 7.77
C LEU A 295 -13.77 -16.44 6.52
N LYS A 296 -14.56 -16.23 5.46
CA LYS A 296 -14.06 -15.62 4.22
C LYS A 296 -13.68 -14.15 4.42
N VAL A 297 -14.48 -13.42 5.21
CA VAL A 297 -14.19 -12.03 5.61
C VAL A 297 -12.90 -11.99 6.41
N LEU A 298 -12.73 -12.87 7.40
CA LEU A 298 -11.50 -12.96 8.20
C LEU A 298 -10.26 -13.26 7.36
N LEU A 299 -10.34 -14.22 6.43
CA LEU A 299 -9.22 -14.56 5.54
C LEU A 299 -8.82 -13.38 4.65
N LEU A 300 -9.78 -12.58 4.17
CA LEU A 300 -9.53 -11.40 3.36
C LEU A 300 -8.97 -10.22 4.18
N ILE A 301 -9.44 -10.02 5.43
CA ILE A 301 -8.82 -9.08 6.39
C ILE A 301 -7.35 -9.44 6.61
N LEU A 302 -7.07 -10.74 6.85
CA LEU A 302 -5.71 -11.22 7.05
C LEU A 302 -4.83 -11.01 5.80
N ALA A 303 -5.35 -11.32 4.61
CA ALA A 303 -4.63 -11.14 3.36
C ALA A 303 -4.30 -9.66 3.08
N HIS A 304 -5.26 -8.76 3.37
CA HIS A 304 -5.08 -7.31 3.29
C HIS A 304 -3.96 -6.82 4.23
N ASN A 305 -4.03 -7.24 5.50
CA ASN A 305 -3.02 -6.86 6.50
C ASN A 305 -1.64 -7.43 6.18
N TYR A 306 -1.56 -8.63 5.59
CA TYR A 306 -0.29 -9.18 5.11
C TYR A 306 0.33 -8.30 4.01
N PHE A 307 -0.46 -7.90 3.01
CA PHE A 307 0.00 -7.03 1.94
C PHE A 307 0.53 -5.69 2.47
N GLU A 308 -0.24 -5.03 3.35
CA GLU A 308 0.15 -3.75 3.95
C GLU A 308 1.42 -3.87 4.80
N ALA A 309 1.53 -4.93 5.61
CA ALA A 309 2.71 -5.17 6.43
C ALA A 309 3.95 -5.51 5.59
N SER A 310 3.79 -6.32 4.54
CA SER A 310 4.86 -6.67 3.60
C SER A 310 5.39 -5.45 2.84
N ASN A 311 4.49 -4.58 2.36
CA ASN A 311 4.84 -3.30 1.75
C ASN A 311 5.58 -2.39 2.73
N LYS A 312 5.05 -2.20 3.96
CA LYS A 312 5.70 -1.38 5.00
C LYS A 312 7.08 -1.90 5.38
N LEU A 313 7.25 -3.21 5.52
CA LEU A 313 8.55 -3.83 5.81
C LEU A 313 9.55 -3.58 4.67
N THR A 314 9.12 -3.72 3.42
CA THR A 314 9.95 -3.41 2.25
C THR A 314 10.35 -1.93 2.21
N GLN A 315 9.43 -1.02 2.55
CA GLN A 315 9.73 0.41 2.68
C GLN A 315 10.78 0.69 3.75
N ARG A 316 10.68 0.05 4.93
CA ARG A 316 11.70 0.16 5.99
C ARG A 316 13.07 -0.32 5.50
N PHE A 317 13.12 -1.46 4.82
CA PHE A 317 14.38 -1.98 4.28
C PHE A 317 15.00 -1.11 3.19
N SER A 318 14.19 -0.32 2.48
CA SER A 318 14.69 0.57 1.42
C SER A 318 15.64 1.67 1.92
N ILE A 319 15.69 1.91 3.24
CA ILE A 319 16.64 2.82 3.89
C ILE A 319 18.09 2.33 3.73
N TYR A 320 18.31 1.01 3.70
CA TYR A 320 19.65 0.42 3.61
C TYR A 320 20.27 0.49 2.21
N GLU A 321 19.52 0.99 1.22
CA GLU A 321 20.05 1.28 -0.12
C GLU A 321 20.71 2.66 -0.20
N ASP A 322 20.44 3.54 0.78
CA ASP A 322 20.96 4.90 0.83
C ASP A 322 22.28 4.95 1.63
N PHE A 323 23.39 4.75 0.92
CA PHE A 323 24.72 4.70 1.52
C PHE A 323 25.14 6.01 2.21
N GLU A 324 24.51 7.15 1.91
CA GLU A 324 24.77 8.43 2.59
C GLU A 324 24.38 8.38 4.07
N ARG A 325 23.48 7.47 4.44
CA ARG A 325 23.06 7.25 5.84
C ARG A 325 24.05 6.39 6.63
N LYS A 326 24.98 5.71 5.96
CA LYS A 326 26.01 4.89 6.63
C LYS A 326 27.08 5.79 7.23
N ASN A 327 27.36 5.62 8.51
CA ASN A 327 28.43 6.27 9.24
C ASN A 327 29.14 5.25 10.15
N GLU A 328 30.22 5.67 10.82
CA GLU A 328 31.01 4.79 11.68
C GLU A 328 30.20 4.15 12.81
N ARG A 329 29.17 4.85 13.34
CA ARG A 329 28.36 4.38 14.47
C ARG A 329 27.35 3.31 14.08
N ASN A 330 26.80 3.38 12.85
CA ASN A 330 25.76 2.47 12.39
C ASN A 330 26.24 1.47 11.33
N ALA A 331 27.53 1.46 10.98
CA ALA A 331 28.10 0.64 9.91
C ALA A 331 27.69 -0.84 10.00
N TYR A 332 27.77 -1.42 11.20
CA TYR A 332 27.38 -2.82 11.44
C TYR A 332 25.87 -3.05 11.24
N ILE A 333 25.01 -2.15 11.74
CA ILE A 333 23.55 -2.23 11.58
C ILE A 333 23.19 -2.12 10.09
N PHE A 334 23.88 -1.24 9.36
CA PHE A 334 23.67 -1.03 7.94
C PHE A 334 24.04 -2.26 7.11
N GLU A 335 25.21 -2.85 7.38
CA GLU A 335 25.67 -4.08 6.71
C GLU A 335 24.73 -5.27 6.96
N LYS A 336 24.28 -5.44 8.21
CA LYS A 336 23.28 -6.46 8.55
C LYS A 336 21.91 -6.14 7.95
N GLY A 337 21.52 -4.88 7.86
CA GLY A 337 20.29 -4.46 7.20
C GLY A 337 20.24 -4.84 5.73
N ILE A 338 21.35 -4.66 4.99
CA ILE A 338 21.47 -5.09 3.58
C ILE A 338 21.32 -6.61 3.45
N GLU A 339 21.96 -7.38 4.35
CA GLU A 339 21.84 -8.84 4.38
C GLU A 339 20.38 -9.25 4.60
N LYS A 340 19.70 -8.66 5.60
CA LYS A 340 18.30 -8.97 5.92
C LYS A 340 17.30 -8.47 4.88
N GLN A 341 17.61 -7.39 4.18
CA GLN A 341 16.83 -6.95 3.03
C GLN A 341 16.86 -8.00 1.92
N LYS A 342 18.03 -8.54 1.58
CA LYS A 342 18.14 -9.58 0.54
C LYS A 342 17.40 -10.85 0.91
N GLU A 343 17.53 -11.29 2.17
CA GLU A 343 16.75 -12.41 2.70
C GLU A 343 15.24 -12.15 2.57
N TRP A 344 14.77 -10.97 3.01
CA TRP A 344 13.36 -10.58 2.93
C TRP A 344 12.83 -10.59 1.49
N LEU A 345 13.59 -10.08 0.52
CA LEU A 345 13.14 -10.04 -0.88
C LEU A 345 12.91 -11.43 -1.47
N GLU A 346 13.65 -12.46 -1.04
CA GLU A 346 13.42 -13.85 -1.45
C GLU A 346 12.29 -14.51 -0.64
N GLU A 347 12.26 -14.31 0.68
CA GLU A 347 11.21 -14.84 1.55
C GLU A 347 9.83 -14.31 1.17
N ARG A 348 9.72 -13.01 0.87
CA ARG A 348 8.46 -12.37 0.47
C ARG A 348 7.81 -13.08 -0.72
N LYS A 349 8.60 -13.53 -1.71
CA LYS A 349 8.10 -14.27 -2.87
C LYS A 349 7.48 -15.61 -2.44
N ILE A 350 8.21 -16.36 -1.62
CA ILE A 350 7.78 -17.68 -1.10
C ILE A 350 6.52 -17.51 -0.23
N ASN A 351 6.48 -16.48 0.60
CA ASN A 351 5.37 -16.23 1.51
C ASN A 351 4.09 -15.89 0.75
N TYR A 352 4.14 -15.09 -0.32
CA TYR A 352 2.98 -14.88 -1.19
C TYR A 352 2.51 -16.16 -1.87
N GLU A 353 3.43 -17.03 -2.30
CA GLU A 353 3.06 -18.34 -2.87
C GLU A 353 2.29 -19.20 -1.86
N ILE A 354 2.77 -19.26 -0.62
CA ILE A 354 2.11 -20.01 0.46
C ILE A 354 0.75 -19.38 0.79
N LEU A 355 0.70 -18.06 0.95
CA LEU A 355 -0.53 -17.33 1.28
C LEU A 355 -1.63 -17.59 0.24
N ILE A 356 -1.34 -17.39 -1.05
CA ILE A 356 -2.30 -17.61 -2.13
C ILE A 356 -2.79 -19.07 -2.15
N GLN A 357 -1.88 -20.04 -2.01
CA GLN A 357 -2.24 -21.45 -1.99
C GLN A 357 -3.17 -21.80 -0.82
N LYS A 358 -2.91 -21.23 0.36
CA LYS A 358 -3.74 -21.44 1.55
C LYS A 358 -5.10 -20.78 1.40
N LEU A 359 -5.15 -19.54 0.91
CA LEU A 359 -6.42 -18.84 0.65
C LEU A 359 -7.33 -19.64 -0.30
N ASN A 360 -6.77 -20.20 -1.39
CA ASN A 360 -7.50 -21.03 -2.36
C ASN A 360 -8.10 -22.33 -1.78
N VAL A 361 -7.79 -22.70 -0.53
CA VAL A 361 -8.44 -23.84 0.16
C VAL A 361 -9.88 -23.51 0.57
N LYS A 362 -10.16 -22.25 0.90
CA LYS A 362 -11.46 -21.79 1.44
C LYS A 362 -12.13 -20.69 0.61
N LEU A 363 -11.33 -19.92 -0.14
CA LEU A 363 -11.80 -18.91 -1.07
C LEU A 363 -11.87 -19.48 -2.49
N SER A 364 -12.84 -19.01 -3.26
CA SER A 364 -12.90 -19.20 -4.70
C SER A 364 -11.83 -18.36 -5.40
N ASN A 365 -11.50 -18.72 -6.63
CA ASN A 365 -10.55 -17.94 -7.43
C ASN A 365 -11.05 -16.52 -7.67
N SER A 366 -12.35 -16.30 -7.86
CA SER A 366 -12.92 -14.96 -8.03
C SER A 366 -12.67 -14.08 -6.80
N GLU A 367 -12.90 -14.61 -5.59
CA GLU A 367 -12.67 -13.89 -4.33
C GLU A 367 -11.17 -13.53 -4.12
N VAL A 368 -10.26 -14.41 -4.55
CA VAL A 368 -8.81 -14.13 -4.50
C VAL A 368 -8.39 -13.11 -5.55
N GLU A 369 -8.94 -13.20 -6.77
CA GLU A 369 -8.71 -12.23 -7.85
C GLU A 369 -9.24 -10.84 -7.49
N GLU A 370 -10.40 -10.76 -6.84
CA GLU A 370 -10.98 -9.52 -6.33
C GLU A 370 -10.03 -8.80 -5.39
N TRP A 371 -9.46 -9.53 -4.44
CA TRP A 371 -8.45 -8.99 -3.54
C TRP A 371 -7.21 -8.50 -4.31
N ILE A 372 -6.60 -9.36 -5.13
CA ILE A 372 -5.35 -9.08 -5.84
C ILE A 372 -5.48 -7.89 -6.81
N PHE A 373 -6.54 -7.84 -7.61
CA PHE A 373 -6.72 -6.80 -8.64
C PHE A 373 -7.44 -5.55 -8.14
N SER A 374 -7.68 -5.44 -6.83
CA SER A 374 -8.22 -4.20 -6.25
C SER A 374 -7.17 -3.11 -6.03
N TYR A 375 -5.88 -3.49 -5.93
CA TYR A 375 -4.79 -2.58 -5.64
C TYR A 375 -4.42 -1.74 -6.86
N LYS A 376 -4.66 -0.43 -6.82
CA LYS A 376 -4.35 0.49 -7.94
C LYS A 376 -2.89 0.92 -7.95
N PRO A 377 -2.11 0.71 -9.05
CA PRO A 377 -0.79 1.27 -9.20
C PRO A 377 -0.79 2.78 -8.98
N ARG A 378 0.28 3.28 -8.35
CA ARG A 378 0.51 4.70 -8.12
C ARG A 378 1.41 5.25 -9.23
N THR A 379 1.22 6.50 -9.63
CA THR A 379 2.05 7.12 -10.67
C THR A 379 3.51 7.17 -10.21
N ASN A 380 4.39 6.48 -10.94
CA ASN A 380 5.83 6.49 -10.66
C ASN A 380 6.39 7.91 -10.83
N ASN A 381 6.46 8.65 -9.74
CA ASN A 381 7.15 9.92 -9.69
C ASN A 381 8.60 9.65 -9.28
N ARG A 382 9.58 10.13 -10.06
CA ARG A 382 11.02 10.00 -9.74
C ARG A 382 11.42 10.53 -8.35
N ARG A 383 10.53 11.29 -7.70
CA ARG A 383 10.71 11.83 -6.34
C ARG A 383 10.17 10.91 -5.23
N PHE A 384 9.37 9.89 -5.53
CA PHE A 384 8.68 9.06 -4.55
C PHE A 384 9.01 7.57 -4.71
N LYS A 385 10.14 7.15 -4.10
CA LYS A 385 10.58 5.74 -4.02
C LYS A 385 9.50 4.80 -3.46
N LEU A 386 8.63 5.31 -2.59
CA LEU A 386 7.53 4.56 -1.97
C LEU A 386 6.50 4.07 -3.00
N ASP A 387 6.23 4.84 -4.06
CA ASP A 387 5.28 4.43 -5.10
C ASP A 387 5.86 3.30 -5.95
N THR A 388 7.17 3.32 -6.22
CA THR A 388 7.87 2.22 -6.89
C THR A 388 7.83 0.94 -6.06
N ILE A 389 8.05 1.02 -4.74
CA ILE A 389 7.98 -0.14 -3.85
C ILE A 389 6.58 -0.73 -3.84
N TYR A 390 5.55 0.11 -3.67
CA TYR A 390 4.16 -0.31 -3.66
C TYR A 390 3.75 -0.96 -5.00
N ASN A 391 4.14 -0.38 -6.14
CA ASN A 391 3.87 -0.97 -7.45
C ASN A 391 4.58 -2.31 -7.65
N SER A 392 5.82 -2.45 -7.15
CA SER A 392 6.56 -3.72 -7.19
C SER A 392 5.91 -4.82 -6.33
N GLU A 393 5.21 -4.43 -5.26
CA GLU A 393 4.45 -5.35 -4.41
C GLU A 393 3.23 -5.92 -5.17
N ILE A 394 2.49 -5.05 -5.87
CA ILE A 394 1.37 -5.45 -6.75
C ILE A 394 1.86 -6.37 -7.87
N GLU A 395 2.98 -6.02 -8.53
CA GLU A 395 3.57 -6.83 -9.58
C GLU A 395 3.99 -8.22 -9.06
N LEU A 396 4.63 -8.28 -7.89
CA LEU A 396 4.99 -9.56 -7.28
C LEU A 396 3.74 -10.41 -6.99
N LEU A 397 2.72 -9.82 -6.36
CA LEU A 397 1.47 -10.50 -6.03
C LEU A 397 0.78 -11.09 -7.27
N THR A 398 0.66 -10.28 -8.33
CA THR A 398 0.02 -10.68 -9.59
C THR A 398 0.84 -11.75 -10.34
N GLU A 399 2.16 -11.63 -10.44
CA GLU A 399 3.02 -12.66 -11.04
C GLU A 399 2.99 -13.98 -10.26
N THR A 400 2.89 -13.90 -8.94
CA THR A 400 2.82 -15.08 -8.07
C THR A 400 1.49 -15.81 -8.28
N TYR A 401 0.39 -15.07 -8.34
CA TYR A 401 -0.91 -15.61 -8.69
C TYR A 401 -0.90 -16.23 -10.10
N LYS A 402 -0.30 -15.56 -11.09
CA LYS A 402 -0.15 -16.11 -12.45
C LYS A 402 0.48 -17.50 -12.45
N LYS A 403 1.63 -17.66 -11.80
CA LYS A 403 2.37 -18.93 -11.77
C LYS A 403 1.60 -20.08 -11.12
N LYS A 404 0.67 -19.79 -10.21
CA LYS A 404 -0.06 -20.81 -9.43
C LYS A 404 -1.49 -21.05 -9.92
N SER A 405 -2.07 -20.13 -10.70
CA SER A 405 -3.50 -20.12 -11.05
C SER A 405 -3.80 -20.33 -12.54
N THR A 406 -2.80 -20.67 -13.36
CA THR A 406 -2.91 -20.79 -14.84
C THR A 406 -4.04 -21.67 -15.36
N ASN A 407 -4.55 -22.63 -14.59
CA ASN A 407 -5.55 -23.59 -15.04
C ASN A 407 -7.01 -23.26 -14.67
N ARG A 408 -7.28 -22.14 -13.98
CA ARG A 408 -8.64 -21.80 -13.50
C ARG A 408 -8.86 -20.29 -13.40
N LEU A 409 -8.72 -19.56 -14.51
CA LEU A 409 -9.14 -18.15 -14.53
C LEU A 409 -10.66 -18.09 -14.42
N SER A 410 -11.16 -17.29 -13.47
CA SER A 410 -12.59 -17.07 -13.34
C SER A 410 -13.00 -15.93 -14.27
N PHE A 411 -13.78 -16.21 -15.32
CA PHE A 411 -14.48 -15.16 -16.08
C PHE A 411 -15.69 -14.65 -15.30
N ASP A 412 -15.50 -14.45 -13.99
CA ASP A 412 -16.47 -13.77 -13.16
C ASP A 412 -16.38 -12.27 -13.45
N LEU A 413 -17.49 -11.75 -13.97
CA LEU A 413 -17.62 -10.39 -14.52
C LEU A 413 -18.10 -9.39 -13.47
N GLU A 414 -18.52 -9.84 -12.28
CA GLU A 414 -19.00 -8.94 -11.22
C GLU A 414 -17.89 -8.03 -10.68
N SER A 415 -16.64 -8.51 -10.74
CA SER A 415 -15.42 -7.84 -10.25
C SER A 415 -14.43 -7.39 -11.34
N PHE A 416 -14.88 -7.31 -12.59
CA PHE A 416 -14.01 -6.96 -13.71
C PHE A 416 -13.44 -5.54 -13.60
N ASN A 417 -12.14 -5.39 -13.89
CA ASN A 417 -11.46 -4.10 -13.97
C ASN A 417 -10.27 -4.15 -14.95
N LEU A 418 -9.62 -3.00 -15.21
CA LEU A 418 -8.52 -2.91 -16.19
C LEU A 418 -7.27 -3.74 -15.82
N GLN A 419 -6.97 -3.92 -14.53
CA GLN A 419 -5.82 -4.74 -14.14
C GLN A 419 -6.08 -6.22 -14.38
N LYS A 420 -7.30 -6.68 -14.03
CA LYS A 420 -7.77 -8.04 -14.30
C LYS A 420 -7.76 -8.31 -15.82
N PHE A 421 -8.19 -7.33 -16.63
CA PHE A 421 -8.10 -7.39 -18.09
C PHE A 421 -6.66 -7.56 -18.58
N ASN A 422 -5.74 -6.66 -18.20
CA ASN A 422 -4.33 -6.71 -18.63
C ASN A 422 -3.67 -8.04 -18.22
N PHE A 423 -3.97 -8.51 -17.01
CA PHE A 423 -3.50 -9.79 -16.51
C PHE A 423 -3.97 -10.96 -17.39
N TYR A 424 -5.27 -11.03 -17.71
CA TYR A 424 -5.79 -12.08 -18.57
C TYR A 424 -5.21 -12.04 -19.98
N VAL A 425 -5.02 -10.86 -20.56
CA VAL A 425 -4.34 -10.75 -21.86
C VAL A 425 -2.92 -11.29 -21.80
N LYS A 426 -2.17 -11.02 -20.72
CA LYS A 426 -0.83 -11.59 -20.51
C LYS A 426 -0.85 -13.12 -20.47
N VAL A 427 -1.87 -13.73 -19.88
CA VAL A 427 -2.02 -15.20 -19.85
C VAL A 427 -2.41 -15.76 -21.23
N ILE A 428 -3.31 -15.07 -21.95
CA ILE A 428 -3.74 -15.47 -23.30
C ILE A 428 -2.57 -15.43 -24.29
N LYS A 429 -1.73 -14.39 -24.22
CA LYS A 429 -0.54 -14.24 -25.08
C LYS A 429 0.42 -15.45 -24.98
N GLU A 430 0.42 -16.18 -23.87
CA GLU A 430 1.25 -17.36 -23.67
C GLU A 430 0.59 -18.66 -24.14
N ASN A 431 -0.75 -18.70 -24.21
CA ASN A 431 -1.53 -19.94 -24.42
C ASN A 431 -2.35 -19.95 -25.73
N GLU A 432 -2.38 -18.84 -26.49
CA GLU A 432 -3.08 -18.67 -27.78
C GLU A 432 -4.57 -19.10 -27.79
N ASN A 433 -5.28 -18.95 -26.67
CA ASN A 433 -6.68 -19.40 -26.56
C ASN A 433 -7.67 -18.35 -27.11
N LYS A 434 -8.26 -18.64 -28.28
CA LYS A 434 -9.22 -17.76 -28.96
C LYS A 434 -10.58 -17.64 -28.25
N GLU A 435 -11.13 -18.71 -27.69
CA GLU A 435 -12.43 -18.68 -27.00
C GLU A 435 -12.40 -17.74 -25.79
N VAL A 436 -11.29 -17.82 -25.04
CA VAL A 436 -11.02 -16.92 -23.92
C VAL A 436 -10.89 -15.47 -24.36
N SER A 437 -10.30 -15.21 -25.54
CA SER A 437 -10.17 -13.86 -26.07
C SER A 437 -11.52 -13.20 -26.36
N SER A 438 -12.48 -13.95 -26.90
CA SER A 438 -13.84 -13.44 -27.15
C SER A 438 -14.59 -13.12 -25.85
N ALA A 439 -14.53 -14.01 -24.85
CA ALA A 439 -15.12 -13.76 -23.54
C ALA A 439 -14.50 -12.52 -22.86
N LEU A 440 -13.19 -12.33 -23.01
CA LEU A 440 -12.49 -11.17 -22.45
C LEU A 440 -12.86 -9.86 -23.14
N LEU A 441 -13.09 -9.89 -24.45
CA LEU A 441 -13.57 -8.71 -25.19
C LEU A 441 -14.98 -8.31 -24.76
N GLU A 442 -15.87 -9.28 -24.59
CA GLU A 442 -17.22 -9.06 -24.09
C GLU A 442 -17.19 -8.45 -22.68
N ALA A 443 -16.38 -9.02 -21.78
CA ALA A 443 -16.15 -8.51 -20.43
C ALA A 443 -15.68 -7.04 -20.42
N MET A 444 -14.67 -6.74 -21.24
CA MET A 444 -14.13 -5.39 -21.38
C MET A 444 -15.19 -4.42 -21.92
N THR A 445 -15.98 -4.87 -22.90
CA THR A 445 -17.08 -4.08 -23.47
C THR A 445 -18.16 -3.77 -22.44
N ILE A 446 -18.55 -4.75 -21.61
CA ILE A 446 -19.51 -4.56 -20.52
C ILE A 446 -18.95 -3.59 -19.48
N PHE A 447 -17.68 -3.76 -19.10
CA PHE A 447 -17.02 -2.91 -18.11
C PHE A 447 -16.93 -1.45 -18.56
N VAL A 448 -16.45 -1.18 -19.79
CA VAL A 448 -16.40 0.18 -20.35
C VAL A 448 -17.82 0.79 -20.45
N SER A 449 -18.85 -0.02 -20.69
CA SER A 449 -20.24 0.45 -20.71
C SER A 449 -20.75 0.86 -19.33
N SER A 450 -20.22 0.29 -18.24
CA SER A 450 -20.67 0.52 -16.86
C SER A 450 -20.38 1.93 -16.33
N GLU A 451 -21.04 2.32 -15.23
CA GLU A 451 -20.76 3.57 -14.51
C GLU A 451 -19.44 3.54 -13.73
N ARG A 452 -18.87 2.34 -13.50
CA ARG A 452 -17.61 2.15 -12.76
C ARG A 452 -16.38 2.48 -13.59
N PHE A 453 -16.50 2.51 -14.90
CA PHE A 453 -15.38 2.80 -15.80
C PHE A 453 -15.02 4.28 -15.77
N PHE A 454 -13.74 4.55 -15.55
CA PHE A 454 -13.15 5.87 -15.61
C PHE A 454 -11.80 5.79 -16.32
N TRP A 455 -11.47 6.81 -17.11
CA TRP A 455 -10.17 7.00 -17.72
C TRP A 455 -9.80 8.48 -17.65
N ASP A 456 -8.62 8.78 -17.12
CA ASP A 456 -8.14 10.16 -16.94
C ASP A 456 -7.55 10.77 -18.22
N ARG A 457 -7.61 10.05 -19.36
CA ARG A 457 -7.04 10.43 -20.67
C ARG A 457 -5.51 10.42 -20.71
N THR A 458 -4.87 9.81 -19.71
CA THR A 458 -3.42 9.63 -19.70
C THR A 458 -3.04 8.25 -20.22
N PHE A 459 -1.77 8.10 -20.55
CA PHE A 459 -1.14 6.80 -20.80
C PHE A 459 -0.51 6.22 -19.52
N SER A 460 -1.04 6.55 -18.34
CA SER A 460 -0.60 5.94 -17.09
C SER A 460 -1.14 4.51 -16.97
N GLU A 461 -0.47 3.68 -16.17
CA GLU A 461 -0.99 2.35 -15.83
C GLU A 461 -2.22 2.48 -14.89
N PRO A 462 -3.27 1.66 -15.05
CA PRO A 462 -3.37 0.49 -15.92
C PRO A 462 -3.84 0.75 -17.36
N TYR A 463 -4.09 2.02 -17.74
CA TYR A 463 -4.76 2.37 -19.00
C TYR A 463 -3.93 2.05 -20.24
N TRP A 464 -2.62 2.35 -20.21
CA TRP A 464 -1.77 2.12 -21.39
C TRP A 464 -1.72 0.65 -21.80
N SER A 465 -1.46 -0.23 -20.83
CA SER A 465 -1.53 -1.67 -21.06
C SER A 465 -2.91 -2.09 -21.56
N ALA A 466 -4.00 -1.58 -20.97
CA ALA A 466 -5.35 -1.91 -21.41
C ALA A 466 -5.67 -1.49 -22.84
N LEU A 467 -5.17 -0.34 -23.30
CA LEU A 467 -5.35 0.10 -24.70
C LEU A 467 -4.62 -0.84 -25.67
N LYS A 468 -3.37 -1.20 -25.38
CA LYS A 468 -2.61 -2.17 -26.20
C LYS A 468 -3.24 -3.55 -26.21
N ASP A 469 -3.64 -3.99 -25.03
CA ASP A 469 -4.24 -5.31 -24.82
C ASP A 469 -5.63 -5.41 -25.47
N LEU A 470 -6.39 -4.32 -25.53
CA LEU A 470 -7.63 -4.25 -26.32
C LEU A 470 -7.34 -4.42 -27.82
N GLY A 471 -6.33 -3.73 -28.36
CA GLY A 471 -5.91 -3.92 -29.76
C GLY A 471 -5.50 -5.37 -30.06
N PHE A 472 -4.76 -6.01 -29.15
CA PHE A 472 -4.41 -7.43 -29.26
C PHE A 472 -5.63 -8.34 -29.19
N VAL A 473 -6.53 -8.16 -28.21
CA VAL A 473 -7.72 -9.02 -28.07
C VAL A 473 -8.64 -8.93 -29.28
N ILE A 474 -8.78 -7.74 -29.88
CA ILE A 474 -9.52 -7.56 -31.14
C ILE A 474 -8.84 -8.32 -32.28
N SER A 475 -7.50 -8.32 -32.36
CA SER A 475 -6.75 -9.03 -33.40
C SER A 475 -6.92 -10.56 -33.36
N GLN A 476 -7.30 -11.11 -32.20
CA GLN A 476 -7.54 -12.54 -32.03
C GLN A 476 -8.95 -13.00 -32.43
N GLN A 477 -9.87 -12.08 -32.73
CA GLN A 477 -11.24 -12.42 -33.14
C GLN A 477 -11.27 -13.00 -34.55
N GLU A 478 -12.34 -13.72 -34.91
CA GLU A 478 -12.48 -14.29 -36.27
C GLU A 478 -12.53 -13.22 -37.37
N ASN A 479 -13.13 -12.07 -37.08
CA ASN A 479 -13.20 -10.93 -37.99
C ASN A 479 -12.84 -9.62 -37.27
N PRO A 480 -11.53 -9.35 -37.04
CA PRO A 480 -11.07 -8.23 -36.21
C PRO A 480 -11.59 -6.87 -36.66
N ILE A 481 -11.62 -6.62 -37.98
CA ILE A 481 -12.06 -5.35 -38.55
C ILE A 481 -13.56 -5.12 -38.33
N GLN A 482 -14.37 -6.16 -38.55
CA GLN A 482 -15.81 -6.07 -38.32
C GLN A 482 -16.11 -5.83 -36.83
N ILE A 483 -15.44 -6.55 -35.93
CA ILE A 483 -15.59 -6.37 -34.49
C ILE A 483 -15.15 -4.97 -34.04
N ALA A 484 -14.04 -4.45 -34.57
CA ALA A 484 -13.60 -3.09 -34.28
C ALA A 484 -14.66 -2.04 -34.70
N LYS A 485 -15.28 -2.21 -35.87
CA LYS A 485 -16.38 -1.35 -36.33
C LYS A 485 -17.60 -1.42 -35.41
N GLU A 486 -17.98 -2.61 -34.98
CA GLU A 486 -19.10 -2.82 -34.05
C GLU A 486 -18.85 -2.15 -32.70
N LEU A 487 -17.62 -2.22 -32.17
CA LEU A 487 -17.24 -1.52 -30.94
C LEU A 487 -17.32 0.01 -31.10
N ILE A 488 -16.79 0.56 -32.19
CA ILE A 488 -16.88 2.00 -32.47
C ILE A 488 -18.35 2.44 -32.52
N ILE A 489 -19.21 1.70 -33.21
CA ILE A 489 -20.64 2.01 -33.32
C ILE A 489 -21.33 1.92 -31.95
N LYS A 490 -21.00 0.90 -31.15
CA LYS A 490 -21.60 0.69 -29.82
C LYS A 490 -21.32 1.83 -28.85
N PHE A 491 -20.10 2.38 -28.87
CA PHE A 491 -19.70 3.46 -27.97
C PHE A 491 -19.82 4.86 -28.56
N LYS A 492 -20.25 4.96 -29.82
CA LYS A 492 -20.43 6.23 -30.51
C LYS A 492 -21.28 7.20 -29.68
N SER A 493 -20.71 8.34 -29.34
CA SER A 493 -21.42 9.39 -28.61
C SER A 493 -22.46 10.07 -29.51
N ILE A 494 -23.61 10.41 -28.94
CA ILE A 494 -24.60 11.28 -29.61
C ILE A 494 -24.52 12.62 -28.90
N HIS A 495 -23.98 13.63 -29.59
CA HIS A 495 -23.87 14.97 -29.02
C HIS A 495 -25.26 15.54 -28.74
N GLN A 496 -25.46 15.95 -27.48
CA GLN A 496 -26.67 16.66 -27.05
C GLN A 496 -26.68 18.01 -27.79
N GLY A 497 -27.82 18.39 -28.37
CA GLY A 497 -27.95 19.57 -29.25
C GLY A 497 -27.52 20.91 -28.63
N TRP A 498 -27.75 22.01 -29.36
CA TRP A 498 -27.21 23.35 -29.05
C TRP A 498 -27.31 23.78 -27.58
N ASN A 499 -26.15 23.94 -26.93
CA ASN A 499 -25.93 24.56 -25.61
C ASN A 499 -26.58 23.81 -24.42
N PRO A 500 -26.12 22.58 -24.11
CA PRO A 500 -26.70 21.77 -23.03
C PRO A 500 -26.44 22.40 -21.64
N PHE A 501 -27.45 22.38 -20.77
CA PHE A 501 -27.36 22.90 -19.40
C PHE A 501 -26.39 22.11 -18.50
N LYS A 502 -26.15 20.83 -18.82
CA LYS A 502 -25.20 19.94 -18.15
C LYS A 502 -24.68 18.94 -19.18
N ILE A 503 -23.36 18.75 -19.20
CA ILE A 503 -22.69 17.86 -20.14
C ILE A 503 -22.30 16.59 -19.40
N ASP A 504 -22.68 15.44 -19.95
CA ASP A 504 -22.12 14.16 -19.53
C ASP A 504 -20.90 13.83 -20.41
N TYR A 505 -19.70 13.91 -19.83
CA TYR A 505 -18.44 13.58 -20.52
C TYR A 505 -18.16 12.07 -20.53
N SER A 506 -18.91 11.27 -19.77
CA SER A 506 -18.70 9.82 -19.66
C SER A 506 -18.81 9.09 -21.01
N PRO A 507 -19.83 9.37 -21.87
CA PRO A 507 -19.91 8.77 -23.21
C PRO A 507 -18.70 9.11 -24.10
N ILE A 508 -18.26 10.38 -24.12
CA ILE A 508 -17.12 10.83 -24.94
C ILE A 508 -15.82 10.16 -24.48
N MET A 509 -15.62 10.06 -23.16
CA MET A 509 -14.48 9.36 -22.56
C MET A 509 -14.44 7.88 -22.98
N LYS A 510 -15.58 7.19 -22.91
CA LYS A 510 -15.71 5.77 -23.29
C LYS A 510 -15.44 5.56 -24.76
N GLU A 511 -16.02 6.39 -25.64
CA GLU A 511 -15.74 6.34 -27.07
C GLU A 511 -14.26 6.57 -27.37
N SER A 512 -13.67 7.61 -26.78
CA SER A 512 -12.27 7.95 -27.02
C SER A 512 -11.32 6.84 -26.55
N PHE A 513 -11.64 6.17 -25.44
CA PHE A 513 -10.89 5.01 -24.97
C PHE A 513 -10.96 3.85 -25.98
N ILE A 514 -12.15 3.54 -26.49
CA ILE A 514 -12.35 2.48 -27.48
C ILE A 514 -11.64 2.80 -28.79
N CYS A 515 -11.80 4.02 -29.32
CA CYS A 515 -11.07 4.47 -30.50
C CYS A 515 -9.55 4.39 -30.31
N SER A 516 -9.05 4.67 -29.10
CA SER A 516 -7.61 4.57 -28.78
C SER A 516 -7.13 3.12 -28.80
N GLY A 517 -7.88 2.18 -28.24
CA GLY A 517 -7.53 0.76 -28.29
C GLY A 517 -7.65 0.18 -29.71
N VAL A 518 -8.64 0.61 -30.49
CA VAL A 518 -8.77 0.24 -31.90
C VAL A 518 -7.64 0.84 -32.74
N ALA A 519 -7.14 2.04 -32.44
CA ALA A 519 -5.96 2.58 -33.11
C ALA A 519 -4.70 1.73 -32.86
N LEU A 520 -4.62 1.01 -31.73
CA LEU A 520 -3.53 0.08 -31.43
C LEU A 520 -3.72 -1.31 -32.06
N LEU A 521 -4.88 -1.59 -32.68
CA LEU A 521 -5.05 -2.78 -33.54
C LEU A 521 -4.01 -2.82 -34.66
N PHE A 522 -3.58 -1.65 -35.15
CA PHE A 522 -2.56 -1.51 -36.20
C PHE A 522 -1.17 -2.03 -35.81
N GLU A 523 -0.88 -2.25 -34.51
CA GLU A 523 0.32 -2.98 -34.06
C GLU A 523 0.27 -4.48 -34.45
N ASN A 524 -0.91 -5.02 -34.78
CA ASN A 524 -1.14 -6.44 -35.06
C ASN A 524 -1.42 -6.68 -36.55
N GLU A 525 -0.38 -6.88 -37.36
CA GLU A 525 -0.51 -7.08 -38.83
C GLU A 525 -1.46 -8.24 -39.20
N SER A 526 -1.52 -9.29 -38.39
CA SER A 526 -2.41 -10.45 -38.59
C SER A 526 -3.90 -10.12 -38.52
N ALA A 527 -4.28 -8.94 -38.02
CA ALA A 527 -5.66 -8.49 -37.98
C ALA A 527 -6.22 -8.10 -39.36
N PHE A 528 -5.34 -7.84 -40.33
CA PHE A 528 -5.69 -7.33 -41.65
C PHE A 528 -5.40 -8.39 -42.72
N ARG A 529 -6.32 -8.55 -43.67
CA ARG A 529 -6.15 -9.48 -44.80
C ARG A 529 -5.06 -9.01 -45.76
N ASP A 530 -5.02 -7.69 -46.00
CA ASP A 530 -4.05 -7.06 -46.87
C ASP A 530 -3.86 -5.58 -46.52
N LYS A 531 -2.88 -4.96 -47.20
CA LYS A 531 -2.52 -3.56 -47.06
C LYS A 531 -3.65 -2.59 -47.43
N ASN A 532 -4.53 -2.97 -48.36
CA ASN A 532 -5.63 -2.13 -48.81
C ASN A 532 -6.75 -2.09 -47.76
N GLU A 533 -7.10 -3.23 -47.15
CA GLU A 533 -8.04 -3.30 -46.03
C GLU A 533 -7.53 -2.47 -44.84
N LYS A 534 -6.23 -2.61 -44.52
CA LYS A 534 -5.55 -1.80 -43.50
C LYS A 534 -5.65 -0.30 -43.78
N ALA A 535 -5.32 0.13 -45.00
CA ALA A 535 -5.42 1.53 -45.40
C ALA A 535 -6.87 2.05 -45.40
N PHE A 536 -7.82 1.26 -45.89
CA PHE A 536 -9.22 1.63 -45.89
C PHE A 536 -9.75 1.81 -44.47
N PHE A 537 -9.47 0.86 -43.57
CA PHE A 537 -9.87 0.92 -42.18
C PHE A 537 -9.23 2.10 -41.43
N PHE A 538 -7.95 2.41 -41.70
CA PHE A 538 -7.29 3.58 -41.13
C PHE A 538 -8.02 4.88 -41.49
N LYS A 539 -8.36 5.04 -42.78
CA LYS A 539 -9.08 6.22 -43.27
C LYS A 539 -10.48 6.34 -42.66
N GLU A 540 -11.20 5.23 -42.55
CA GLU A 540 -12.52 5.20 -41.89
C GLU A 540 -12.45 5.62 -40.42
N LEU A 541 -11.48 5.09 -39.67
CA LEU A 541 -11.31 5.41 -38.26
C LEU A 541 -10.91 6.88 -38.04
N LEU A 542 -9.96 7.39 -38.84
CA LEU A 542 -9.55 8.80 -38.78
C LEU A 542 -10.76 9.72 -39.04
N ASN A 543 -11.51 9.45 -40.10
CA ASN A 543 -12.70 10.22 -40.45
C ASN A 543 -13.80 10.13 -39.38
N HIS A 544 -14.00 8.96 -38.77
CA HIS A 544 -14.94 8.80 -37.65
C HIS A 544 -14.57 9.73 -36.50
N ILE A 545 -13.31 9.70 -36.04
CA ILE A 545 -12.85 10.51 -34.91
C ILE A 545 -12.94 12.00 -35.23
N LEU A 546 -12.50 12.43 -36.42
CA LEU A 546 -12.59 13.82 -36.85
C LEU A 546 -14.04 14.32 -36.93
N MET A 547 -14.95 13.49 -37.43
CA MET A 547 -16.37 13.83 -37.47
C MET A 547 -16.97 13.94 -36.07
N GLN A 548 -16.62 13.04 -35.14
CA GLN A 548 -17.06 13.16 -33.75
C GLN A 548 -16.51 14.42 -33.08
N ASP A 549 -15.23 14.73 -33.27
CA ASP A 549 -14.62 15.95 -32.73
C ASP A 549 -15.31 17.22 -33.26
N ARG A 550 -15.52 17.28 -34.59
CA ARG A 550 -16.16 18.42 -35.26
C ARG A 550 -17.59 18.68 -34.80
N PHE A 551 -18.37 17.62 -34.54
CA PHE A 551 -19.74 17.76 -34.05
C PHE A 551 -19.84 17.87 -32.53
N SER A 552 -18.72 17.81 -31.82
CA SER A 552 -18.68 18.12 -30.40
C SER A 552 -18.88 19.62 -30.19
N GLN A 553 -19.95 19.99 -29.49
CA GLN A 553 -20.27 21.39 -29.20
C GLN A 553 -19.43 22.01 -28.08
N ILE A 554 -18.52 21.22 -27.52
CA ILE A 554 -17.74 21.54 -26.33
C ILE A 554 -16.29 21.50 -26.76
N ASP A 555 -15.44 22.33 -26.14
CA ASP A 555 -13.98 22.18 -26.25
C ASP A 555 -13.56 20.88 -25.52
N SER A 556 -13.95 19.74 -26.10
CA SER A 556 -13.58 18.39 -25.74
C SER A 556 -12.39 17.93 -26.58
N SER A 557 -11.68 18.88 -27.21
CA SER A 557 -10.55 18.62 -28.10
C SER A 557 -9.54 17.66 -27.44
N GLU A 558 -9.40 17.72 -26.11
CA GLU A 558 -8.54 16.82 -25.33
C GLU A 558 -8.92 15.33 -25.40
N TYR A 559 -10.21 14.97 -25.54
CA TYR A 559 -10.65 13.57 -25.54
C TYR A 559 -10.32 12.85 -26.85
N TYR A 560 -10.75 13.41 -27.99
CA TYR A 560 -10.47 12.84 -29.31
C TYR A 560 -9.03 13.12 -29.77
N GLN A 561 -8.32 14.07 -29.14
CA GLN A 561 -6.89 14.25 -29.38
C GLN A 561 -6.07 13.00 -29.07
N VAL A 562 -6.43 12.21 -28.05
CA VAL A 562 -5.67 11.00 -27.68
C VAL A 562 -5.70 9.94 -28.79
N PRO A 563 -6.85 9.49 -29.30
CA PRO A 563 -6.87 8.53 -30.40
C PRO A 563 -6.28 9.11 -31.70
N LEU A 564 -6.41 10.41 -31.97
CA LEU A 564 -5.75 11.05 -33.12
C LEU A 564 -4.21 11.05 -33.00
N ARG A 565 -3.68 11.31 -31.80
CA ARG A 565 -2.24 11.18 -31.50
C ARG A 565 -1.75 9.76 -31.78
N LEU A 566 -2.50 8.74 -31.37
CA LEU A 566 -2.16 7.34 -31.63
C LEU A 566 -2.20 7.03 -33.14
N LEU A 567 -3.21 7.48 -33.87
CA LEU A 567 -3.26 7.29 -35.33
C LEU A 567 -2.13 8.02 -36.06
N PHE A 568 -1.73 9.19 -35.58
CA PHE A 568 -0.59 9.91 -36.14
C PHE A 568 0.72 9.15 -35.88
N LEU A 569 0.90 8.55 -34.70
CA LEU A 569 2.03 7.65 -34.42
C LEU A 569 1.99 6.40 -35.32
N VAL A 570 0.83 5.78 -35.49
CA VAL A 570 0.64 4.65 -36.41
C VAL A 570 1.06 5.04 -37.82
N ALA A 571 0.58 6.17 -38.33
CA ALA A 571 0.90 6.65 -39.67
C ALA A 571 2.38 7.00 -39.86
N ASN A 572 3.09 7.40 -38.80
CA ASN A 572 4.51 7.74 -38.89
C ASN A 572 5.44 6.54 -38.70
N GLN A 573 5.11 5.65 -37.76
CA GLN A 573 6.04 4.60 -37.29
C GLN A 573 5.68 3.20 -37.80
N LEU A 574 4.39 2.88 -37.90
CA LEU A 574 3.93 1.52 -38.17
C LEU A 574 3.40 1.33 -39.60
N PHE A 575 2.75 2.35 -40.16
CA PHE A 575 2.14 2.29 -41.47
C PHE A 575 2.33 3.61 -42.27
N PRO A 576 3.57 3.88 -42.74
CA PRO A 576 3.91 5.13 -43.44
C PRO A 576 3.11 5.44 -44.71
N ASP A 577 2.49 4.44 -45.33
CA ASP A 577 1.75 4.62 -46.59
C ASP A 577 0.50 5.51 -46.44
N VAL A 578 -0.03 5.66 -45.22
CA VAL A 578 -1.16 6.55 -44.93
C VAL A 578 -0.71 7.91 -44.37
N LYS A 579 0.59 8.16 -44.23
CA LYS A 579 1.13 9.39 -43.61
C LYS A 579 0.63 10.65 -44.30
N GLU A 580 0.80 10.73 -45.62
CA GLU A 580 0.35 11.90 -46.40
C GLU A 580 -1.14 12.15 -46.23
N PHE A 581 -1.96 11.10 -46.33
CA PHE A 581 -3.40 11.21 -46.12
C PHE A 581 -3.73 11.68 -44.70
N CYS A 582 -3.07 11.10 -43.68
CA CYS A 582 -3.30 11.44 -42.28
C CYS A 582 -2.96 12.91 -42.00
N GLU A 583 -1.78 13.37 -42.42
CA GLU A 583 -1.35 14.77 -42.27
C GLU A 583 -2.32 15.74 -42.95
N ILE A 584 -2.64 15.51 -44.23
CA ILE A 584 -3.52 16.40 -44.98
C ILE A 584 -4.91 16.47 -44.32
N THR A 585 -5.49 15.32 -43.98
CA THR A 585 -6.83 15.25 -43.40
C THR A 585 -6.87 15.94 -42.02
N LEU A 586 -5.85 15.74 -41.17
CA LEU A 586 -5.74 16.45 -39.89
C LEU A 586 -5.64 17.97 -40.06
N ILE A 587 -4.84 18.44 -41.02
CA ILE A 587 -4.62 19.87 -41.26
C ILE A 587 -5.90 20.55 -41.77
N ASP A 588 -6.63 19.87 -42.66
CA ASP A 588 -7.81 20.43 -43.28
C ASP A 588 -9.04 20.37 -42.38
N ASP A 589 -9.24 19.25 -41.66
CA ASP A 589 -10.51 18.95 -41.00
C ASP A 589 -10.50 19.12 -39.47
N TYR A 590 -9.33 19.33 -38.84
CA TYR A 590 -9.25 19.56 -37.40
C TYR A 590 -9.37 21.05 -37.05
N ASP A 591 -10.39 21.42 -36.29
CA ASP A 591 -10.74 22.82 -36.05
C ASP A 591 -9.79 23.52 -35.05
N HIS A 592 -9.36 22.83 -33.97
CA HIS A 592 -8.61 23.48 -32.89
C HIS A 592 -7.08 23.50 -33.14
N PHE A 593 -6.55 24.67 -33.53
CA PHE A 593 -5.15 24.83 -33.96
C PHE A 593 -4.08 24.40 -32.92
N TYR A 594 -4.26 24.72 -31.63
CA TYR A 594 -3.31 24.30 -30.59
C TYR A 594 -3.28 22.76 -30.44
N SER A 595 -4.45 22.13 -30.47
CA SER A 595 -4.55 20.68 -30.31
C SER A 595 -4.05 19.94 -31.56
N LEU A 596 -4.27 20.51 -32.76
CA LEU A 596 -3.66 20.06 -34.01
C LEU A 596 -2.13 20.08 -33.92
N LEU A 597 -1.53 21.19 -33.49
CA LEU A 597 -0.07 21.28 -33.30
C LEU A 597 0.44 20.21 -32.33
N ALA A 598 -0.25 20.01 -31.22
CA ALA A 598 0.12 18.99 -30.24
C ALA A 598 -0.06 17.55 -30.76
N ILE A 599 -0.86 17.30 -31.81
CA ILE A 599 -0.92 16.01 -32.51
C ILE A 599 0.26 15.87 -33.46
N LEU A 600 0.48 16.87 -34.33
CA LEU A 600 1.50 16.82 -35.38
C LEU A 600 2.93 16.78 -34.83
N THR A 601 3.16 17.29 -33.61
CA THR A 601 4.50 17.38 -32.99
C THR A 601 4.85 16.21 -32.08
N ILE A 602 3.95 15.23 -31.88
CA ILE A 602 4.10 14.19 -30.85
C ILE A 602 5.39 13.35 -30.99
N ASP A 603 5.85 13.11 -32.21
CA ASP A 603 7.02 12.24 -32.49
C ASP A 603 8.25 13.03 -32.97
N LYS A 604 8.17 14.37 -33.03
CA LYS A 604 9.19 15.24 -33.63
C LYS A 604 9.61 14.81 -35.05
N ILE A 605 8.75 14.07 -35.75
CA ILE A 605 8.96 13.69 -37.14
C ILE A 605 8.44 14.85 -38.02
N PRO A 606 9.26 15.33 -38.97
CA PRO A 606 8.83 16.39 -39.88
C PRO A 606 7.61 16.00 -40.73
N LEU A 607 6.79 17.00 -41.04
CA LEU A 607 5.69 16.87 -42.01
C LEU A 607 6.24 16.65 -43.42
N LEU A 608 5.46 15.99 -44.28
CA LEU A 608 5.76 15.93 -45.70
C LEU A 608 5.64 17.33 -46.34
N GLU A 609 6.39 17.59 -47.41
CA GLU A 609 6.41 18.91 -48.08
C GLU A 609 5.01 19.36 -48.52
N ILE A 610 4.19 18.44 -49.05
CA ILE A 610 2.79 18.72 -49.44
C ILE A 610 1.95 19.19 -48.24
N SER A 611 2.17 18.57 -47.08
CA SER A 611 1.48 18.91 -45.83
C SER A 611 1.99 20.22 -45.24
N LYS A 612 3.30 20.52 -45.35
CA LYS A 612 3.90 21.78 -44.91
C LYS A 612 3.24 22.97 -45.60
N ASP A 613 3.00 22.88 -46.90
CA ASP A 613 2.38 23.97 -47.66
C ASP A 613 0.93 24.23 -47.22
N ARG A 614 0.15 23.18 -46.94
CA ARG A 614 -1.20 23.34 -46.37
C ARG A 614 -1.16 23.92 -44.95
N PHE A 615 -0.21 23.47 -44.14
CA PHE A 615 -0.08 23.95 -42.77
C PHE A 615 0.35 25.42 -42.69
N LYS A 616 1.17 25.93 -43.62
CA LYS A 616 1.51 27.36 -43.72
C LYS A 616 0.25 28.24 -43.81
N ALA A 617 -0.74 27.83 -44.60
CA ALA A 617 -2.01 28.56 -44.70
C ALA A 617 -2.79 28.61 -43.37
N ARG A 618 -2.77 27.52 -42.59
CA ARG A 618 -3.34 27.49 -41.22
C ARG A 618 -2.54 28.36 -40.24
N ILE A 619 -1.20 28.41 -40.34
CA ILE A 619 -0.38 29.32 -39.52
C ILE A 619 -0.75 30.78 -39.82
N GLU A 620 -0.83 31.17 -41.09
CA GLU A 620 -1.11 32.56 -41.46
C GLU A 620 -2.50 33.04 -40.98
N SER A 621 -3.47 32.15 -40.89
CA SER A 621 -4.84 32.44 -40.47
C SER A 621 -5.06 32.25 -38.95
N ASP A 622 -4.79 31.06 -38.43
CA ASP A 622 -5.19 30.64 -37.09
C ASP A 622 -4.16 30.98 -36.01
N PHE A 623 -2.86 30.83 -36.29
CA PHE A 623 -1.82 31.07 -35.28
C PHE A 623 -1.79 32.53 -34.84
N LEU A 624 -1.92 33.48 -35.78
CA LEU A 624 -1.95 34.90 -35.45
C LEU A 624 -3.14 35.25 -34.55
N LEU A 625 -4.31 34.66 -34.84
CA LEU A 625 -5.53 34.85 -34.06
C LEU A 625 -5.40 34.26 -32.66
N LEU A 626 -4.92 33.01 -32.54
CA LEU A 626 -4.70 32.34 -31.27
C LEU A 626 -3.64 33.05 -30.42
N LYS A 627 -2.51 33.45 -31.03
CA LYS A 627 -1.44 34.20 -30.36
C LYS A 627 -1.96 35.51 -29.78
N ARG A 628 -2.82 36.24 -30.52
CA ARG A 628 -3.47 37.47 -30.02
C ARG A 628 -4.40 37.18 -28.84
N GLN A 629 -5.20 36.11 -28.90
CA GLN A 629 -6.09 35.70 -27.81
C GLN A 629 -5.32 35.32 -26.54
N LEU A 630 -4.27 34.50 -26.67
CA LEU A 630 -3.42 34.08 -25.54
C LEU A 630 -2.68 35.26 -24.91
N LYS A 631 -2.20 36.20 -25.74
CA LYS A 631 -1.55 37.43 -25.28
C LYS A 631 -2.51 38.31 -24.47
N ASN A 632 -3.76 38.45 -24.94
CA ASN A 632 -4.80 39.18 -24.20
C ASN A 632 -5.17 38.51 -22.86
N ARG A 633 -4.97 37.20 -22.74
CA ARG A 633 -5.16 36.43 -21.50
C ARG A 633 -3.90 36.33 -20.62
N ASN A 634 -2.82 37.03 -20.97
CA ASN A 634 -1.51 36.98 -20.30
C ASN A 634 -0.88 35.57 -20.21
N GLN A 635 -1.17 34.68 -21.17
CA GLN A 635 -0.64 33.31 -21.19
C GLN A 635 0.63 33.20 -22.05
N MET A 636 1.70 33.90 -21.65
CA MET A 636 2.96 33.95 -22.42
C MET A 636 3.66 32.59 -22.55
N ASP A 637 3.58 31.73 -21.54
CA ASP A 637 4.19 30.39 -21.58
C ASP A 637 3.58 29.52 -22.69
N LYS A 638 2.25 29.58 -22.89
CA LYS A 638 1.55 28.87 -23.97
C LYS A 638 1.94 29.38 -25.36
N ILE A 639 2.25 30.67 -25.48
CA ILE A 639 2.72 31.25 -26.75
C ILE A 639 4.12 30.70 -27.08
N GLN A 640 5.02 30.66 -26.10
CA GLN A 640 6.36 30.09 -26.31
C GLN A 640 6.31 28.61 -26.64
N GLU A 641 5.39 27.86 -26.01
CA GLU A 641 5.14 26.45 -26.34
C GLU A 641 4.69 26.27 -27.80
N LEU A 642 3.70 27.06 -28.25
CA LEU A 642 3.22 27.05 -29.64
C LEU A 642 4.34 27.36 -30.64
N GLU A 643 5.16 28.37 -30.36
CA GLU A 643 6.28 28.76 -31.23
C GLU A 643 7.30 27.61 -31.37
N LYS A 644 7.61 26.92 -30.26
CA LYS A 644 8.49 25.74 -30.28
C LYS A 644 7.87 24.56 -31.04
N MET A 645 6.56 24.34 -30.90
CA MET A 645 5.85 23.30 -31.65
C MET A 645 5.93 23.55 -33.16
N ILE A 646 5.70 24.79 -33.61
CA ILE A 646 5.82 25.17 -35.02
C ILE A 646 7.26 24.98 -35.52
N GLU A 647 8.26 25.41 -34.74
CA GLU A 647 9.68 25.23 -35.08
C GLU A 647 10.05 23.75 -35.24
N SER A 648 9.50 22.87 -34.39
CA SER A 648 9.77 21.43 -34.46
C SER A 648 9.19 20.73 -35.70
N LEU A 649 8.26 21.38 -36.42
CA LEU A 649 7.69 20.85 -37.68
C LEU A 649 8.52 21.27 -38.92
N GLU A 650 9.64 21.97 -38.73
CA GLU A 650 10.54 22.46 -39.79
C GLU A 650 9.82 23.22 -40.90
N ILE A 651 8.92 24.11 -40.49
CA ILE A 651 8.18 24.97 -41.41
C ILE A 651 8.97 26.27 -41.54
N ASP A 652 9.58 26.49 -42.70
CA ASP A 652 10.26 27.75 -43.01
C ASP A 652 9.31 28.92 -42.72
N ARG A 653 9.67 29.76 -41.75
CA ARG A 653 9.00 31.04 -41.55
C ARG A 653 9.35 31.88 -42.77
N SER A 654 8.40 32.08 -43.67
CA SER A 654 8.46 33.24 -44.55
C SER A 654 8.37 34.47 -43.67
N ASP A 655 9.54 34.96 -43.22
CA ASP A 655 9.68 36.25 -42.56
C ASP A 655 9.15 37.30 -43.52
N GLY A 656 7.91 37.73 -43.28
CA GLY A 656 7.36 38.98 -43.77
C GLY A 656 8.13 40.14 -43.16
N LYS A 657 9.36 40.36 -43.60
CA LYS A 657 10.03 41.66 -43.53
C LYS A 657 9.40 42.54 -44.59
N ALA A 658 8.33 43.25 -44.21
CA ALA A 658 7.91 44.44 -44.94
C ALA A 658 9.00 45.51 -44.74
N ASN A 659 9.59 45.95 -45.86
CA ASN A 659 10.34 47.21 -45.95
C ASN A 659 9.40 48.40 -45.76
#